data_AF-A0A9X7YDC2-F1
#
_entry.id   AF-A0A9X7YDC2-F1
#
_cell.length_a   1.000
_cell.length_b   1.000
_cell.length_c   1.000
_cell.angle_alpha   90.00
_cell.angle_beta   90.00
_cell.angle_gamma   90.00
#
_symmetry.space_group_name_H-M   'P 1'
#
loop_
_entity.id
_entity.type
_entity.pdbx_description
1 polymer ?
#
loop_
_entity_poly.entity_id
_entity_poly.type
_entity_poly.pdbx_seq_one_letter_code
_entity_poly.pdbx_strand_id
1 'polypeptide(L)'
;MALDPMGYTAANRRTVKLMVEQAAPLFEDGSAPMFMNMATAVIEVAVGKLFYAIAPIGDPNAGKKRLFLRVNTAPYYEDQGDAAAPGSQAQIDAAAALNQAAVEAVEARQDDVEFTLSGALSSSSYRPTPADGADLPIDTYFLAPNAGDTGAVWVYRRVDGAPGYLAIHRQEFSADQIADGEAKVSMTAVERVRLSEVSQNLSAQTIAGRTVTPTAGTSALGGRTSAVNAPRAVRERCFKIEVQTSAAGTIKVNRQTRSDTTMTVVESIVVAVVAGLNTLTEAQLGSDFWFNPGDYLGFDHPNGILDATSTSTDSVGYYTAVGSLTTYEAASPNAGRIEVRGFFTSQAVTKASQDALSGRIDANANTVALVSAITARGLGDSTRIGRQSDAVAATANTSRTYYLPSAARANDGYLSELRVWANAAGTVAIKVGTSDGTNINQVTSKAVRLAAGLNVLTPSDFGVIPVAASAFVGIYTPIGVVGVTASSTDSVGYYTAVGDVASVPLSSLTTLRLEIAYRVQQYGASAQDTPLARWKRNYRGLEQPPKLMSVPPTLTIGAADAVSAITGAANAAVNVGRDDARLTKVGATFTDTLSVYKNAAYSGARIRFKLAGSKFEMRLFTGSVGRGVSVKVDGEYIRTSPWPAGMLDSTNHLALVDFGTNALTYTGIDVYAIGNGGSGYIAGDIITLAGGTFTVPMRIIVTKVASGVITGAKIYDPGSYTAVPAHGSNMAQASATGAGTGAQIRPIWTKRLSTKKMREIEITLDAGTRFGGLNIEANATLLPWPEQAVYGRWMIVGDSYTSHAQCDHPAANYAAQLACKLGVHDAYWRVGYSGIGWIIGGPTNVGIDDLTSYVTGNAPDVVVVFMGGNDETFGSSTASVQAKVTSWGNAVHAALPNVKLVIVPAWTCGAAVNSAILAGAAAIADQARVRSIDIRTRDIYTNDGTGEDFRSTDDNHPGQPGMDYLAQAVAPFVAAAVQEMV
;
A
#
# COMPACT_ATOMS: atom_id res chain seq x y z
N MET A 1 21.81 -13.95 -0.50
CA MET A 1 21.52 -12.80 -1.39
C MET A 1 21.28 -11.59 -0.50
N ALA A 2 22.14 -10.58 -0.59
CA ALA A 2 21.99 -9.34 0.17
C ALA A 2 21.06 -8.38 -0.58
N LEU A 3 20.26 -7.63 0.18
CA LEU A 3 19.53 -6.45 -0.27
C LEU A 3 20.53 -5.32 -0.54
N ASP A 4 20.32 -4.66 -1.67
CA ASP A 4 21.12 -3.57 -2.21
C ASP A 4 20.31 -2.26 -2.09
N PRO A 5 20.86 -1.18 -1.50
CA PRO A 5 20.10 0.04 -1.27
C PRO A 5 19.83 0.88 -2.53
N MET A 6 20.21 0.43 -3.73
CA MET A 6 19.97 1.19 -4.98
C MET A 6 19.03 0.53 -6.01
N GLY A 7 18.23 -0.47 -5.63
CA GLY A 7 17.13 -0.94 -6.50
C GLY A 7 17.55 -1.70 -7.77
N TYR A 8 18.84 -1.98 -7.99
CA TYR A 8 19.26 -2.90 -9.04
C TYR A 8 19.11 -4.35 -8.57
N THR A 9 18.11 -5.04 -9.12
CA THR A 9 17.86 -6.46 -8.82
C THR A 9 19.04 -7.33 -9.24
N ALA A 10 19.18 -8.51 -8.65
CA ALA A 10 20.18 -9.49 -9.07
C ALA A 10 20.01 -9.90 -10.55
N ALA A 11 18.80 -9.79 -11.08
CA ALA A 11 18.47 -10.01 -12.49
C ALA A 11 19.09 -8.92 -13.37
N ASN A 12 18.95 -7.63 -13.03
CA ASN A 12 19.53 -6.53 -13.83
C ASN A 12 21.05 -6.65 -13.97
N ARG A 13 21.74 -7.05 -12.89
CA ARG A 13 23.19 -7.32 -12.93
C ARG A 13 23.54 -8.53 -13.79
N ARG A 14 22.72 -9.57 -13.74
CA ARG A 14 22.90 -10.78 -14.56
C ARG A 14 22.64 -10.51 -16.03
N THR A 15 21.65 -9.68 -16.35
CA THR A 15 21.33 -9.25 -17.72
C THR A 15 22.43 -8.38 -18.29
N VAL A 16 22.92 -7.37 -17.55
CA VAL A 16 24.06 -6.54 -18.01
C VAL A 16 25.33 -7.38 -18.18
N LYS A 17 25.60 -8.30 -17.25
CA LYS A 17 26.72 -9.24 -17.37
C LYS A 17 26.59 -10.16 -18.57
N LEU A 18 25.40 -10.72 -18.82
CA LEU A 18 25.13 -11.58 -19.98
C LEU A 18 25.22 -10.82 -21.30
N MET A 19 24.73 -9.58 -21.37
CA MET A 19 24.86 -8.73 -22.56
C MET A 19 26.33 -8.42 -22.88
N VAL A 20 27.16 -8.20 -21.86
CA VAL A 20 28.60 -7.95 -22.04
C VAL A 20 29.35 -9.24 -22.38
N GLU A 21 29.03 -10.37 -21.74
CA GLU A 21 29.63 -11.68 -22.03
C GLU A 21 29.26 -12.20 -23.43
N GLN A 22 28.06 -11.87 -23.93
CA GLN A 22 27.61 -12.23 -25.27
C GLN A 22 28.15 -11.29 -26.36
N ALA A 23 28.49 -10.04 -26.02
CA ALA A 23 29.12 -9.11 -26.95
C ALA A 23 30.64 -9.32 -27.08
N ALA A 24 31.30 -9.87 -26.05
CA ALA A 24 32.76 -10.06 -26.01
C ALA A 24 33.36 -10.86 -27.19
N PRO A 25 32.70 -11.91 -27.76
CA PRO A 25 33.23 -12.64 -28.91
C PRO A 25 33.14 -11.89 -30.25
N LEU A 26 32.42 -10.76 -30.33
CA LEU A 26 32.23 -9.98 -31.56
C LEU A 26 33.37 -8.97 -31.82
N PHE A 27 34.37 -8.90 -30.94
CA PHE A 27 35.52 -8.02 -31.07
C PHE A 27 36.77 -8.83 -31.44
N GLU A 28 37.07 -8.91 -32.74
CA GLU A 28 38.23 -9.66 -33.26
C GLU A 28 39.59 -8.96 -33.02
N ASP A 29 39.61 -7.74 -32.46
CA ASP A 29 40.82 -6.91 -32.33
C ASP A 29 41.50 -6.93 -30.95
N GLY A 30 40.99 -7.74 -30.00
CA GLY A 30 41.58 -7.89 -28.67
C GLY A 30 41.24 -6.77 -27.66
N SER A 31 40.29 -5.90 -27.96
CA SER A 31 39.85 -4.79 -27.08
C SER A 31 38.93 -5.20 -25.90
N ALA A 32 38.52 -6.48 -25.83
CA ALA A 32 37.62 -7.03 -24.80
C ALA A 32 38.00 -6.72 -23.33
N PRO A 33 39.29 -6.70 -22.92
CA PRO A 33 39.67 -6.37 -21.53
C PRO A 33 39.38 -4.91 -21.14
N MET A 34 39.44 -3.97 -22.10
CA MET A 34 39.18 -2.55 -21.84
C MET A 34 37.69 -2.29 -21.60
N PHE A 35 36.82 -3.02 -22.31
CA PHE A 35 35.37 -2.92 -22.14
C PHE A 35 34.89 -3.53 -20.81
N MET A 36 35.53 -4.61 -20.35
CA MET A 36 35.24 -5.22 -19.03
C MET A 36 35.64 -4.29 -17.88
N ASN A 37 36.74 -3.54 -18.02
CA ASN A 37 37.16 -2.53 -17.05
C ASN A 37 36.22 -1.30 -17.07
N MET A 38 35.72 -0.89 -18.24
CA MET A 38 34.79 0.22 -18.36
C MET A 38 33.40 -0.12 -17.81
N ALA A 39 32.91 -1.35 -18.02
CA ALA A 39 31.66 -1.84 -17.43
C ALA A 39 31.75 -1.93 -15.89
N THR A 40 32.93 -2.29 -15.36
CA THR A 40 33.19 -2.28 -13.92
C THR A 40 33.21 -0.85 -13.37
N ALA A 41 33.83 0.10 -14.07
CA ALA A 41 33.86 1.51 -13.69
C ALA A 41 32.48 2.20 -13.75
N VAL A 42 31.64 1.84 -14.74
CA VAL A 42 30.26 2.36 -14.87
C VAL A 42 29.33 1.82 -13.79
N ILE A 43 29.61 0.63 -13.25
CA ILE A 43 28.91 0.09 -12.07
C ILE A 43 29.35 0.78 -10.77
N GLU A 44 30.58 1.33 -10.71
CA GLU A 44 31.15 1.94 -9.51
C GLU A 44 31.06 3.47 -9.42
N VAL A 45 30.80 4.20 -10.52
CA VAL A 45 30.77 5.67 -10.51
C VAL A 45 29.40 6.25 -10.87
N ALA A 46 28.64 6.67 -9.85
CA ALA A 46 27.53 7.62 -10.02
C ALA A 46 27.59 8.77 -8.98
N VAL A 47 28.16 9.89 -9.47
CA VAL A 47 27.82 11.31 -9.26
C VAL A 47 28.01 11.97 -7.87
N GLY A 48 29.14 12.68 -7.73
CA GLY A 48 29.28 13.84 -6.83
C GLY A 48 28.94 15.16 -7.55
N LYS A 49 28.33 16.14 -6.85
CA LYS A 49 28.05 17.47 -7.42
C LYS A 49 29.33 18.33 -7.38
N LEU A 50 29.70 18.90 -8.52
CA LEU A 50 30.75 19.91 -8.66
C LEU A 50 30.20 21.29 -8.29
N PHE A 51 30.93 22.05 -7.48
CA PHE A 51 30.57 23.43 -7.15
C PHE A 51 31.79 24.30 -6.91
N TYR A 52 31.63 25.62 -7.07
CA TYR A 52 32.70 26.58 -6.88
C TYR A 52 32.67 27.16 -5.46
N ALA A 53 33.80 27.15 -4.76
CA ALA A 53 33.94 27.73 -3.44
C ALA A 53 35.29 28.45 -3.29
N ILE A 54 35.41 29.32 -2.29
CA ILE A 54 36.69 29.92 -1.91
C ILE A 54 37.42 28.93 -1.00
N ALA A 55 38.69 28.63 -1.31
CA ALA A 55 39.47 27.65 -0.56
C ALA A 55 39.61 28.07 0.93
N PRO A 56 39.42 27.13 1.88
CA PRO A 56 39.38 27.41 3.31
C PRO A 56 40.77 27.73 3.89
N ILE A 57 40.79 28.41 5.05
CA ILE A 57 42.03 28.76 5.78
C ILE A 57 42.77 27.48 6.19
N GLY A 58 44.03 27.35 5.74
CA GLY A 58 44.87 26.14 5.92
C GLY A 58 45.17 25.40 4.61
N ASP A 59 44.44 25.69 3.54
CA ASP A 59 44.74 25.23 2.17
C ASP A 59 45.85 26.10 1.52
N PRO A 60 46.77 25.54 0.71
CA PRO A 60 47.80 26.33 0.00
C PRO A 60 47.24 27.45 -0.88
N ASN A 61 45.97 27.38 -1.26
CA ASN A 61 45.25 28.34 -2.09
C ASN A 61 44.17 29.14 -1.32
N ALA A 62 44.23 29.15 0.02
CA ALA A 62 43.25 29.84 0.87
C ALA A 62 42.93 31.25 0.35
N GLY A 63 41.63 31.54 0.12
CA GLY A 63 41.16 32.82 -0.43
C GLY A 63 40.96 32.87 -1.94
N LYS A 64 41.34 31.84 -2.73
CA LYS A 64 41.08 31.75 -4.17
C LYS A 64 39.82 30.93 -4.49
N LYS A 65 39.08 31.29 -5.55
CA LYS A 65 37.87 30.58 -6.01
C LYS A 65 38.26 29.36 -6.85
N ARG A 66 37.84 28.16 -6.43
CA ARG A 66 38.23 26.88 -7.05
C ARG A 66 37.04 25.93 -7.22
N LEU A 67 37.21 24.93 -8.09
CA LEU A 67 36.19 23.92 -8.40
C LEU A 67 36.41 22.69 -7.50
N PHE A 68 35.39 22.36 -6.70
CA PHE A 68 35.45 21.27 -5.74
C PHE A 68 34.43 20.19 -6.09
N LEU A 69 34.83 18.92 -5.99
CA LEU A 69 33.95 17.77 -6.13
C LEU A 69 33.49 17.31 -4.73
N ARG A 70 32.17 17.27 -4.51
CA ARG A 70 31.61 16.68 -3.29
C ARG A 70 31.50 15.17 -3.43
N VAL A 71 32.34 14.44 -2.69
CA VAL A 71 32.19 12.99 -2.53
C VAL A 71 31.31 12.67 -1.30
N ASN A 72 30.64 11.53 -1.28
CA ASN A 72 29.54 11.21 -0.35
C ASN A 72 29.93 11.01 1.13
N THR A 73 31.19 11.23 1.49
CA THR A 73 31.70 11.20 2.86
C THR A 73 31.98 12.62 3.36
N ALA A 74 31.01 13.24 4.05
CA ALA A 74 31.28 14.48 4.78
C ALA A 74 32.32 14.20 5.90
N PRO A 75 33.37 15.04 6.07
CA PRO A 75 33.43 16.44 5.66
C PRO A 75 34.54 16.80 4.64
N TYR A 76 34.91 15.93 3.68
CA TYR A 76 35.98 16.24 2.71
C TYR A 76 35.47 16.70 1.34
N TYR A 77 36.13 17.72 0.79
CA TYR A 77 35.99 18.20 -0.58
C TYR A 77 37.33 18.03 -1.30
N GLU A 78 37.32 17.50 -2.51
CA GLU A 78 38.54 17.32 -3.31
C GLU A 78 38.68 18.47 -4.31
N ASP A 79 39.82 19.15 -4.24
CA ASP A 79 40.14 20.32 -5.07
C ASP A 79 40.59 19.89 -6.47
N GLN A 80 39.88 20.33 -7.52
CA GLN A 80 40.08 19.83 -8.89
C GLN A 80 40.94 20.72 -9.80
N GLY A 81 41.44 21.86 -9.33
CA GLY A 81 42.32 22.72 -10.16
C GLY A 81 41.93 24.19 -10.24
N ASP A 82 42.86 25.00 -10.76
CA ASP A 82 42.63 26.42 -11.06
C ASP A 82 41.92 26.56 -12.41
N ALA A 83 40.90 27.41 -12.45
CA ALA A 83 40.16 27.75 -13.66
C ALA A 83 40.87 28.87 -14.44
N ALA A 84 41.86 28.51 -15.26
CA ALA A 84 42.34 29.33 -16.38
C ALA A 84 42.98 28.40 -17.42
N ALA A 85 42.53 28.23 -18.66
CA ALA A 85 41.59 28.96 -19.51
C ALA A 85 40.75 27.94 -20.32
N PRO A 86 39.55 28.28 -20.81
CA PRO A 86 38.87 27.43 -21.78
C PRO A 86 39.72 27.40 -23.06
N GLY A 87 39.86 26.22 -23.67
CA GLY A 87 40.37 26.13 -25.04
C GLY A 87 39.66 27.17 -25.92
N SER A 88 40.36 27.71 -26.92
CA SER A 88 39.77 28.68 -27.84
C SER A 88 38.41 28.18 -28.34
N GLN A 89 37.47 29.08 -28.65
CA GLN A 89 36.14 28.67 -29.14
C GLN A 89 36.26 27.68 -30.31
N ALA A 90 37.28 27.83 -31.16
CA ALA A 90 37.60 26.88 -32.22
C ALA A 90 37.92 25.45 -31.72
N GLN A 91 38.59 25.29 -30.57
CA GLN A 91 38.84 23.98 -29.95
C GLN A 91 37.59 23.40 -29.30
N ILE A 92 36.72 24.26 -28.74
CA ILE A 92 35.43 23.83 -28.20
C ILE A 92 34.51 23.39 -29.34
N ASP A 93 34.45 24.14 -30.42
CA ASP A 93 33.63 23.83 -31.59
C ASP A 93 34.17 22.60 -32.33
N ALA A 94 35.50 22.41 -32.39
CA ALA A 94 36.10 21.19 -32.94
C ALA A 94 35.80 19.96 -32.07
N ALA A 95 35.83 20.09 -30.74
CA ALA A 95 35.46 19.01 -29.83
C ALA A 95 33.95 18.71 -29.89
N ALA A 96 33.10 19.74 -30.04
CA ALA A 96 31.68 19.59 -30.23
C ALA A 96 31.35 18.92 -31.58
N ALA A 97 32.05 19.28 -32.66
CA ALA A 97 31.90 18.64 -33.96
C ALA A 97 32.37 17.17 -33.96
N LEU A 98 33.47 16.86 -33.25
CA LEU A 98 33.93 15.49 -33.07
C LEU A 98 32.95 14.65 -32.22
N ASN A 99 32.38 15.24 -31.17
CA ASN A 99 31.35 14.58 -30.37
C ASN A 99 30.06 14.38 -31.16
N GLN A 100 29.66 15.36 -31.97
CA GLN A 100 28.49 15.23 -32.84
C GLN A 100 28.70 14.13 -33.89
N ALA A 101 29.88 14.07 -34.53
CA ALA A 101 30.21 13.00 -35.46
C ALA A 101 30.30 11.62 -34.78
N ALA A 102 30.76 11.56 -33.52
CA ALA A 102 30.78 10.33 -32.74
C ALA A 102 29.37 9.86 -32.35
N VAL A 103 28.47 10.81 -32.04
CA VAL A 103 27.05 10.51 -31.79
C VAL A 103 26.39 10.01 -33.07
N GLU A 104 26.59 10.69 -34.20
CA GLU A 104 26.06 10.25 -35.51
C GLU A 104 26.61 8.88 -35.93
N ALA A 105 27.87 8.57 -35.61
CA ALA A 105 28.47 7.25 -35.86
C ALA A 105 27.93 6.16 -34.92
N VAL A 106 27.56 6.51 -33.68
CA VAL A 106 26.91 5.58 -32.74
C VAL A 106 25.45 5.35 -33.13
N GLU A 107 24.73 6.40 -33.55
CA GLU A 107 23.35 6.31 -34.05
C GLU A 107 23.28 5.49 -35.34
N ALA A 108 24.17 5.74 -36.31
CA ALA A 108 24.26 4.92 -37.53
C ALA A 108 24.60 3.45 -37.23
N ARG A 109 25.40 3.19 -36.19
CA ARG A 109 25.68 1.82 -35.72
C ARG A 109 24.53 1.20 -34.96
N GLN A 110 23.74 2.00 -34.24
CA GLN A 110 22.54 1.52 -33.58
C GLN A 110 21.49 1.13 -34.62
N ASP A 111 21.35 1.91 -35.69
CA ASP A 111 20.49 1.57 -36.83
C ASP A 111 20.95 0.27 -37.52
N ASP A 112 22.27 0.07 -37.71
CA ASP A 112 22.83 -1.18 -38.24
C ASP A 112 22.61 -2.38 -37.30
N VAL A 113 22.72 -2.17 -35.98
CA VAL A 113 22.46 -3.21 -34.97
C VAL A 113 20.97 -3.53 -34.90
N GLU A 114 20.08 -2.55 -34.97
CA GLU A 114 18.63 -2.74 -35.02
C GLU A 114 18.20 -3.40 -36.35
N PHE A 115 18.81 -3.03 -37.48
CA PHE A 115 18.61 -3.68 -38.77
C PHE A 115 19.07 -5.14 -38.74
N THR A 116 20.26 -5.41 -38.18
CA THR A 116 20.82 -6.76 -38.03
C THR A 116 20.03 -7.61 -37.02
N LEU A 117 19.56 -7.03 -35.90
CA LEU A 117 18.69 -7.74 -34.95
C LEU A 117 17.32 -8.04 -35.56
N SER A 118 16.73 -7.12 -36.34
CA SER A 118 15.47 -7.38 -37.03
C SER A 118 15.59 -8.51 -38.05
N GLY A 119 16.75 -8.60 -38.73
CA GLY A 119 17.09 -9.71 -39.63
C GLY A 119 17.29 -11.03 -38.88
N ALA A 120 18.05 -11.03 -37.79
CA ALA A 120 18.38 -12.23 -37.01
C ALA A 120 17.17 -12.80 -36.21
N LEU A 121 16.24 -11.95 -35.80
CA LEU A 121 14.98 -12.34 -35.15
C LEU A 121 13.93 -12.88 -36.15
N SER A 122 14.13 -12.69 -37.46
CA SER A 122 13.28 -13.27 -38.50
C SER A 122 13.70 -14.68 -38.94
N SER A 123 14.88 -15.16 -38.50
CA SER A 123 15.48 -16.40 -39.04
C SER A 123 16.01 -17.40 -38.00
N SER A 124 15.64 -17.32 -36.72
CA SER A 124 16.00 -18.39 -35.79
C SER A 124 14.90 -18.73 -34.78
N SER A 125 14.74 -20.05 -34.62
CA SER A 125 13.69 -20.78 -33.93
C SER A 125 13.76 -20.63 -32.41
N TYR A 126 13.37 -19.47 -31.88
CA TYR A 126 13.12 -19.31 -30.45
C TYR A 126 11.61 -19.40 -30.17
N ARG A 127 11.19 -20.48 -29.50
CA ARG A 127 9.82 -20.68 -29.00
C ARG A 127 9.81 -20.43 -27.49
N PRO A 128 9.37 -19.26 -27.00
CA PRO A 128 9.23 -19.04 -25.57
C PRO A 128 8.12 -19.94 -25.03
N THR A 129 8.35 -20.55 -23.88
CA THR A 129 7.33 -21.30 -23.15
C THR A 129 6.52 -20.34 -22.26
N PRO A 130 5.29 -20.68 -21.85
CA PRO A 130 4.49 -19.83 -20.95
C PRO A 130 5.19 -19.47 -19.62
N ALA A 131 6.23 -20.21 -19.22
CA ALA A 131 7.03 -19.94 -18.03
C ALA A 131 8.02 -18.76 -18.19
N ASP A 132 8.34 -18.34 -19.42
CA ASP A 132 9.36 -17.32 -19.71
C ASP A 132 8.81 -15.88 -19.66
N GLY A 133 7.54 -15.70 -19.28
CA GLY A 133 6.77 -14.50 -19.62
C GLY A 133 6.75 -13.31 -18.67
N ALA A 134 7.43 -13.39 -17.54
CA ALA A 134 7.45 -12.29 -16.57
C ALA A 134 8.39 -11.12 -16.97
N ASP A 135 9.18 -11.26 -18.04
CA ASP A 135 10.23 -10.28 -18.39
C ASP A 135 10.08 -9.58 -19.76
N LEU A 136 9.05 -9.89 -20.57
CA LEU A 136 8.77 -9.16 -21.83
C LEU A 136 8.12 -7.77 -21.62
N PRO A 137 8.42 -6.73 -22.39
CA PRO A 137 7.74 -5.43 -22.25
C PRO A 137 6.20 -5.54 -22.30
N ILE A 138 5.50 -4.68 -21.57
CA ILE A 138 4.03 -4.52 -21.70
C ILE A 138 3.73 -4.20 -23.16
N ASP A 139 2.68 -4.81 -23.72
CA ASP A 139 2.30 -4.77 -25.15
C ASP A 139 3.17 -5.59 -26.11
N THR A 140 3.94 -6.55 -25.61
CA THR A 140 4.54 -7.57 -26.47
C THR A 140 3.49 -8.59 -26.92
N TYR A 141 3.47 -8.90 -28.22
CA TYR A 141 2.60 -9.88 -28.85
C TYR A 141 3.40 -11.11 -29.31
N PHE A 142 2.85 -12.30 -29.10
CA PHE A 142 3.42 -13.52 -29.69
C PHE A 142 2.33 -14.53 -30.02
N LEU A 143 2.70 -15.48 -30.89
CA LEU A 143 1.84 -16.55 -31.38
C LEU A 143 2.17 -17.84 -30.63
N ALA A 144 1.17 -18.47 -30.03
CA ALA A 144 1.33 -19.79 -29.43
C ALA A 144 0.06 -20.65 -29.61
N PRO A 145 0.19 -21.98 -29.82
CA PRO A 145 -0.94 -22.88 -29.72
C PRO A 145 -1.42 -22.94 -28.27
N ASN A 146 -2.74 -22.94 -28.06
CA ASN A 146 -3.31 -23.12 -26.72
C ASN A 146 -3.44 -24.62 -26.42
N ALA A 147 -3.17 -25.02 -25.18
CA ALA A 147 -3.22 -26.43 -24.79
C ALA A 147 -4.67 -26.94 -24.83
N GLY A 148 -5.05 -27.63 -25.91
CA GLY A 148 -6.40 -28.17 -26.13
C GLY A 148 -6.98 -27.89 -27.52
N ASP A 149 -6.42 -26.92 -28.28
CA ASP A 149 -6.90 -26.56 -29.61
C ASP A 149 -6.03 -27.16 -30.72
N THR A 150 -6.43 -28.32 -31.26
CA THR A 150 -5.83 -28.85 -32.49
C THR A 150 -6.32 -28.05 -33.70
N GLY A 151 -5.42 -27.32 -34.36
CA GLY A 151 -5.70 -26.59 -35.62
C GLY A 151 -5.81 -25.07 -35.51
N ALA A 152 -5.53 -24.47 -34.35
CA ALA A 152 -5.57 -23.01 -34.19
C ALA A 152 -4.32 -22.46 -33.48
N VAL A 153 -3.91 -21.25 -33.86
CA VAL A 153 -2.85 -20.49 -33.17
C VAL A 153 -3.47 -19.23 -32.58
N TRP A 154 -3.09 -18.91 -31.34
CA TRP A 154 -3.60 -17.77 -30.61
C TRP A 154 -2.56 -16.66 -30.53
N VAL A 155 -3.01 -15.41 -30.69
CA VAL A 155 -2.23 -14.20 -30.41
C VAL A 155 -2.40 -13.86 -28.93
N TYR A 156 -1.29 -13.80 -28.21
CA TYR A 156 -1.25 -13.42 -26.80
C TYR A 156 -0.64 -12.03 -26.63
N ARG A 157 -1.22 -11.20 -25.75
CA ARG A 157 -0.69 -9.87 -25.37
C ARG A 157 -0.34 -9.85 -23.88
N ARG A 158 0.81 -9.28 -23.53
CA ARG A 158 1.14 -8.95 -22.14
C ARG A 158 0.45 -7.66 -21.71
N VAL A 159 -0.37 -7.71 -20.67
CA VAL A 159 -1.10 -6.57 -20.11
C VAL A 159 -0.53 -6.18 -18.75
N ASP A 160 -0.49 -4.87 -18.47
CA ASP A 160 0.01 -4.37 -17.18
C ASP A 160 -0.87 -4.84 -16.02
N GLY A 161 -0.23 -5.27 -14.93
CA GLY A 161 -0.90 -5.68 -13.69
C GLY A 161 -1.53 -7.08 -13.65
N ALA A 162 -1.47 -7.90 -14.71
CA ALA A 162 -1.96 -9.29 -14.69
C ALA A 162 -0.80 -10.31 -14.67
N PRO A 163 -0.86 -11.39 -13.85
CA PRO A 163 0.13 -12.46 -13.88
C PRO A 163 -0.17 -13.40 -15.05
N GLY A 164 0.16 -12.99 -16.27
CA GLY A 164 -0.01 -13.82 -17.47
C GLY A 164 -0.21 -13.02 -18.76
N TYR A 165 -0.61 -13.73 -19.80
CA TYR A 165 -0.92 -13.15 -21.11
C TYR A 165 -2.41 -13.28 -21.42
N LEU A 166 -2.97 -12.29 -22.10
CA LEU A 166 -4.35 -12.33 -22.57
C LEU A 166 -4.39 -12.87 -24.00
N ALA A 167 -5.13 -13.95 -24.24
CA ALA A 167 -5.43 -14.40 -25.59
C ALA A 167 -6.41 -13.42 -26.22
N ILE A 168 -6.00 -12.75 -27.30
CA ILE A 168 -6.79 -11.66 -27.90
C ILE A 168 -7.34 -12.01 -29.29
N HIS A 169 -6.78 -13.02 -29.97
CA HIS A 169 -7.26 -13.44 -31.28
C HIS A 169 -6.92 -14.90 -31.57
N ARG A 170 -7.86 -15.63 -32.18
CA ARG A 170 -7.73 -17.02 -32.62
C ARG A 170 -7.72 -17.07 -34.13
N GLN A 171 -6.71 -17.72 -34.71
CA GLN A 171 -6.63 -17.95 -36.15
C GLN A 171 -6.63 -19.46 -36.41
N GLU A 172 -7.63 -19.93 -37.16
CA GLU A 172 -7.75 -21.33 -37.56
C GLU A 172 -6.96 -21.59 -38.84
N PHE A 173 -6.24 -22.72 -38.88
CA PHE A 173 -5.51 -23.19 -40.06
C PHE A 173 -6.01 -24.59 -40.43
N SER A 174 -6.07 -24.90 -41.73
CA SER A 174 -6.33 -26.28 -42.15
C SER A 174 -5.13 -27.18 -41.81
N ALA A 175 -5.36 -28.48 -41.62
CA ALA A 175 -4.30 -29.45 -41.30
C ALA A 175 -3.16 -29.42 -42.33
N ASP A 176 -3.47 -29.13 -43.60
CA ASP A 176 -2.52 -29.04 -44.70
C ASP A 176 -1.60 -27.81 -44.57
N GLN A 177 -2.09 -26.69 -44.03
CA GLN A 177 -1.29 -25.47 -43.82
C GLN A 177 -0.24 -25.61 -42.71
N ILE A 178 -0.41 -26.59 -41.81
CA ILE A 178 0.51 -26.88 -40.70
C ILE A 178 1.61 -27.88 -41.13
N ALA A 179 1.34 -28.75 -42.11
CA ALA A 179 2.22 -29.83 -42.51
C ALA A 179 3.43 -29.39 -43.36
N ASP A 180 3.30 -28.30 -44.12
CA ASP A 180 4.30 -27.95 -45.15
C ASP A 180 5.49 -27.10 -44.67
N GLY A 181 5.54 -26.69 -43.40
CA GLY A 181 6.71 -26.02 -42.80
C GLY A 181 7.12 -24.65 -43.40
N GLU A 182 6.50 -24.20 -44.49
CA GLU A 182 6.81 -22.95 -45.20
C GLU A 182 5.82 -21.80 -44.92
N ALA A 183 4.77 -22.01 -44.12
CA ALA A 183 3.80 -20.97 -43.81
C ALA A 183 4.42 -19.88 -42.91
N LYS A 184 4.97 -18.83 -43.53
CA LYS A 184 5.32 -17.57 -42.87
C LYS A 184 4.03 -16.88 -42.39
N VAL A 185 3.62 -17.18 -41.17
CA VAL A 185 2.52 -16.47 -40.51
C VAL A 185 2.99 -15.03 -40.24
N SER A 186 2.56 -14.08 -41.07
CA SER A 186 2.78 -12.65 -40.85
C SER A 186 1.43 -11.95 -40.82
N MET A 187 1.24 -11.07 -39.84
CA MET A 187 0.03 -10.24 -39.77
C MET A 187 -0.09 -9.40 -41.05
N THR A 188 -1.25 -9.46 -41.68
CA THR A 188 -1.53 -8.62 -42.85
C THR A 188 -1.49 -7.14 -42.45
N ALA A 189 -1.20 -6.25 -43.42
CA ALA A 189 -1.21 -4.81 -43.16
C ALA A 189 -2.57 -4.32 -42.63
N VAL A 190 -3.67 -4.96 -43.05
CA VAL A 190 -5.03 -4.65 -42.60
C VAL A 190 -5.26 -5.05 -41.13
N GLU A 191 -4.71 -6.19 -40.69
CA GLU A 191 -4.79 -6.61 -39.29
C GLU A 191 -3.95 -5.73 -38.36
N ARG A 192 -2.80 -5.23 -38.82
CA ARG A 192 -2.00 -4.22 -38.08
C ARG A 192 -2.75 -2.90 -37.91
N VAL A 193 -3.48 -2.45 -38.93
CA VAL A 193 -4.29 -1.22 -38.85
C VAL A 193 -5.45 -1.40 -37.86
N ARG A 194 -6.17 -2.52 -37.89
CA ARG A 194 -7.26 -2.80 -36.93
C ARG A 194 -6.79 -2.91 -35.49
N LEU A 195 -5.59 -3.45 -35.22
CA LEU A 195 -5.01 -3.51 -33.88
C LEU A 195 -4.56 -2.13 -33.35
N SER A 196 -4.16 -1.21 -34.24
CA SER A 196 -3.84 0.16 -33.86
C SER A 196 -5.09 0.96 -33.44
N GLU A 197 -6.25 0.66 -34.03
CA GLU A 197 -7.54 1.29 -33.69
C GLU A 197 -8.06 0.83 -32.30
N VAL A 198 -7.79 -0.42 -31.91
CA VAL A 198 -8.18 -0.96 -30.59
C VAL A 198 -7.31 -0.39 -29.46
N SER A 199 -6.03 -0.12 -29.71
CA SER A 199 -5.10 0.49 -28.75
C SER A 199 -5.47 1.95 -28.40
N GLN A 200 -5.99 2.71 -29.36
CA GLN A 200 -6.37 4.11 -29.15
C GLN A 200 -7.62 4.30 -28.26
N ASN A 201 -8.50 3.30 -28.18
CA ASN A 201 -9.71 3.40 -27.37
C ASN A 201 -9.49 3.15 -25.86
N LEU A 202 -8.34 2.59 -25.46
CA LEU A 202 -8.08 2.18 -24.06
C LEU A 202 -7.25 3.18 -23.24
N SER A 203 -6.68 4.23 -23.86
CA SER A 203 -5.91 5.28 -23.15
C SER A 203 -6.70 6.56 -22.84
N ALA A 204 -8.02 6.56 -23.09
CA ALA A 204 -8.88 7.70 -22.78
C ALA A 204 -9.05 7.87 -21.26
N GLN A 205 -8.20 8.70 -20.64
CA GLN A 205 -8.42 9.18 -19.28
C GLN A 205 -9.70 10.02 -19.26
N THR A 206 -10.77 9.45 -18.71
CA THR A 206 -12.03 10.17 -18.48
C THR A 206 -11.85 11.10 -17.28
N ILE A 207 -11.86 12.42 -17.50
CA ILE A 207 -12.07 13.38 -16.41
C ILE A 207 -13.57 13.33 -16.07
N ALA A 208 -13.88 12.95 -14.83
CA ALA A 208 -15.24 12.66 -14.36
C ALA A 208 -16.23 13.80 -14.66
N GLY A 209 -17.14 13.56 -15.61
CA GLY A 209 -18.35 14.35 -15.82
C GLY A 209 -19.56 13.59 -15.32
N ARG A 210 -20.34 14.19 -14.41
CA ARG A 210 -21.61 13.63 -13.91
C ARG A 210 -22.71 13.85 -14.97
N THR A 211 -23.67 12.94 -15.06
CA THR A 211 -24.88 13.07 -15.89
C THR A 211 -25.81 14.12 -15.28
N VAL A 212 -26.29 15.09 -16.07
CA VAL A 212 -27.25 16.12 -15.63
C VAL A 212 -28.47 16.13 -16.54
N THR A 213 -29.66 16.15 -15.94
CA THR A 213 -30.96 16.33 -16.59
C THR A 213 -31.18 17.83 -16.89
N PRO A 214 -31.58 18.23 -18.12
CA PRO A 214 -31.71 19.65 -18.46
C PRO A 214 -32.88 20.29 -17.70
N THR A 215 -32.64 21.46 -17.09
CA THR A 215 -33.69 22.36 -16.60
C THR A 215 -33.60 23.66 -17.39
N ALA A 216 -34.72 24.08 -18.00
CA ALA A 216 -34.79 25.22 -18.89
C ALA A 216 -34.60 26.55 -18.13
N GLY A 217 -33.55 27.30 -18.48
CA GLY A 217 -33.33 28.67 -18.04
C GLY A 217 -32.50 29.42 -19.08
N THR A 218 -33.16 30.24 -19.91
CA THR A 218 -32.54 30.94 -21.04
C THR A 218 -32.01 32.31 -20.61
N SER A 219 -30.70 32.56 -20.76
CA SER A 219 -30.17 33.92 -20.89
C SER A 219 -29.18 33.97 -22.06
N ALA A 220 -29.56 34.66 -23.13
CA ALA A 220 -28.78 34.74 -24.36
C ALA A 220 -27.58 35.69 -24.16
N LEU A 221 -26.36 35.12 -24.15
CA LEU A 221 -25.12 35.90 -24.13
C LEU A 221 -24.67 36.16 -25.58
N GLY A 222 -25.07 37.28 -26.18
CA GLY A 222 -24.61 37.67 -27.52
C GLY A 222 -23.16 38.17 -27.54
N GLY A 223 -22.34 37.63 -28.44
CA GLY A 223 -21.04 38.22 -28.85
C GLY A 223 -19.88 38.18 -27.85
N ARG A 224 -19.72 37.11 -27.06
CA ARG A 224 -18.61 36.98 -26.09
C ARG A 224 -17.61 35.88 -26.46
N THR A 225 -16.33 36.15 -26.21
CA THR A 225 -15.24 35.17 -26.20
C THR A 225 -15.11 34.62 -24.77
N SER A 226 -15.03 33.31 -24.61
CA SER A 226 -14.84 32.67 -23.30
C SER A 226 -13.60 31.77 -23.31
N ALA A 227 -12.70 31.93 -22.34
CA ALA A 227 -11.51 31.07 -22.18
C ALA A 227 -11.67 30.12 -20.99
N VAL A 228 -11.44 28.83 -21.21
CA VAL A 228 -11.59 27.74 -20.24
C VAL A 228 -10.24 27.06 -20.03
N ASN A 229 -9.90 26.82 -18.75
CA ASN A 229 -8.82 25.97 -18.23
C ASN A 229 -7.48 26.66 -17.90
N ALA A 230 -6.85 26.22 -16.80
CA ALA A 230 -5.55 26.71 -16.33
C ALA A 230 -4.38 25.96 -17.00
N PRO A 231 -3.22 26.60 -17.19
CA PRO A 231 -2.13 26.05 -17.97
C PRO A 231 -1.54 24.78 -17.34
N ARG A 232 -1.38 23.72 -18.15
CA ARG A 232 -0.65 22.50 -17.78
C ARG A 232 0.78 22.55 -18.29
N ALA A 233 1.69 21.85 -17.62
CA ALA A 233 3.14 21.94 -17.86
C ALA A 233 3.64 21.09 -19.04
N VAL A 234 2.76 20.47 -19.82
CA VAL A 234 3.12 19.53 -20.90
C VAL A 234 2.38 19.84 -22.19
N ARG A 235 2.97 19.48 -23.33
CA ARG A 235 2.35 19.60 -24.65
C ARG A 235 1.32 18.48 -24.80
N GLU A 236 0.07 18.82 -25.06
CA GLU A 236 -1.05 17.88 -25.11
C GLU A 236 -1.76 17.97 -26.46
N ARG A 237 -2.22 16.83 -26.99
CA ARG A 237 -3.06 16.78 -28.20
C ARG A 237 -4.51 16.68 -27.80
N CYS A 238 -5.38 17.51 -28.38
CA CYS A 238 -6.82 17.41 -28.16
C CYS A 238 -7.45 16.53 -29.24
N PHE A 239 -7.99 15.37 -28.85
CA PHE A 239 -8.62 14.44 -29.80
C PHE A 239 -10.15 14.49 -29.74
N LYS A 240 -10.72 15.07 -28.67
CA LYS A 240 -12.17 15.21 -28.50
C LYS A 240 -12.53 16.41 -27.62
N ILE A 241 -13.49 17.21 -28.07
CA ILE A 241 -14.13 18.28 -27.28
C ILE A 241 -15.65 18.07 -27.32
N GLU A 242 -16.31 18.01 -26.16
CA GLU A 242 -17.76 18.03 -26.09
C GLU A 242 -18.27 19.43 -25.71
N VAL A 243 -19.18 19.97 -26.52
CA VAL A 243 -19.75 21.32 -26.39
C VAL A 243 -21.27 21.26 -26.50
N GLN A 244 -21.98 21.75 -25.48
CA GLN A 244 -23.43 21.90 -25.52
C GLN A 244 -23.81 23.26 -26.14
N THR A 245 -24.67 23.25 -27.16
CA THR A 245 -25.17 24.48 -27.80
C THR A 245 -26.69 24.53 -27.81
N SER A 246 -27.27 25.73 -27.79
CA SER A 246 -28.73 25.95 -27.77
C SER A 246 -29.35 26.00 -29.18
N ALA A 247 -28.54 26.22 -30.21
CA ALA A 247 -28.96 26.27 -31.61
C ALA A 247 -27.89 25.68 -32.55
N ALA A 248 -28.29 25.35 -33.78
CA ALA A 248 -27.34 25.00 -34.83
C ALA A 248 -26.63 26.26 -35.37
N GLY A 249 -25.36 26.14 -35.74
CA GLY A 249 -24.56 27.23 -36.30
C GLY A 249 -23.08 26.88 -36.38
N THR A 250 -22.21 27.88 -36.34
CA THR A 250 -20.76 27.68 -36.27
C THR A 250 -20.19 28.32 -35.00
N ILE A 251 -19.22 27.63 -34.40
CA ILE A 251 -18.40 28.15 -33.30
C ILE A 251 -16.95 28.20 -33.76
N LYS A 252 -16.15 29.14 -33.24
CA LYS A 252 -14.70 29.09 -33.37
C LYS A 252 -14.09 28.52 -32.11
N VAL A 253 -13.28 27.49 -32.25
CA VAL A 253 -12.45 26.93 -31.20
C VAL A 253 -11.07 27.56 -31.32
N ASN A 254 -10.68 28.31 -30.31
CA ASN A 254 -9.43 29.08 -30.28
C ASN A 254 -8.42 28.40 -29.36
N ARG A 255 -7.17 28.35 -29.80
CA ARG A 255 -6.02 28.18 -28.93
C ARG A 255 -5.47 29.58 -28.61
N GLN A 256 -5.36 29.92 -27.34
CA GLN A 256 -4.95 31.25 -26.89
C GLN A 256 -3.71 31.17 -25.99
N THR A 257 -2.83 32.15 -26.03
CA THR A 257 -1.76 32.33 -25.05
C THR A 257 -2.05 33.53 -24.16
N ARG A 258 -1.51 33.52 -22.94
CA ARG A 258 -1.63 34.64 -22.00
C ARG A 258 -0.27 35.29 -21.72
N SER A 259 -0.17 36.61 -21.86
CA SER A 259 0.90 37.42 -21.27
C SER A 259 0.28 38.40 -20.28
N ASP A 260 0.70 38.33 -19.01
CA ASP A 260 0.20 39.15 -17.89
C ASP A 260 -1.34 39.25 -17.80
N THR A 261 -1.93 40.26 -18.42
CA THR A 261 -3.37 40.56 -18.44
C THR A 261 -4.03 40.35 -19.81
N THR A 262 -3.29 40.00 -20.87
CA THR A 262 -3.83 39.90 -22.23
C THR A 262 -3.88 38.47 -22.73
N MET A 263 -4.99 38.07 -23.33
CA MET A 263 -5.15 36.80 -24.05
C MET A 263 -5.00 37.05 -25.56
N THR A 264 -4.15 36.28 -26.24
CA THR A 264 -3.91 36.40 -27.69
C THR A 264 -4.30 35.10 -28.39
N VAL A 265 -5.10 35.16 -29.46
CA VAL A 265 -5.45 33.97 -30.25
C VAL A 265 -4.24 33.53 -31.08
N VAL A 266 -3.76 32.32 -30.81
CA VAL A 266 -2.66 31.67 -31.56
C VAL A 266 -3.20 30.94 -32.78
N GLU A 267 -4.35 30.27 -32.64
CA GLU A 267 -4.97 29.48 -33.69
C GLU A 267 -6.48 29.44 -33.49
N SER A 268 -7.25 29.37 -34.58
CA SER A 268 -8.70 29.42 -34.57
C SER A 268 -9.28 28.47 -35.60
N ILE A 269 -10.17 27.57 -35.19
CA ILE A 269 -10.83 26.60 -36.06
C ILE A 269 -12.34 26.83 -36.02
N VAL A 270 -12.96 26.97 -37.18
CA VAL A 270 -14.42 27.12 -37.29
C VAL A 270 -15.07 25.75 -37.42
N VAL A 271 -15.96 25.41 -36.50
CA VAL A 271 -16.64 24.11 -36.47
C VAL A 271 -18.15 24.30 -36.51
N ALA A 272 -18.83 23.58 -37.39
CA ALA A 272 -20.28 23.54 -37.43
C ALA A 272 -20.83 22.69 -36.27
N VAL A 273 -21.87 23.19 -35.62
CA VAL A 273 -22.54 22.58 -34.46
C VAL A 273 -24.05 22.56 -34.68
N VAL A 274 -24.73 21.59 -34.11
CA VAL A 274 -26.20 21.48 -34.06
C VAL A 274 -26.71 21.80 -32.66
N ALA A 275 -27.98 22.16 -32.48
CA ALA A 275 -28.55 22.33 -31.14
C ALA A 275 -28.42 21.02 -30.34
N GLY A 276 -27.92 21.09 -29.11
CA GLY A 276 -27.66 19.93 -28.25
C GLY A 276 -26.17 19.71 -27.94
N LEU A 277 -25.83 18.49 -27.52
CA LEU A 277 -24.45 18.10 -27.24
C LEU A 277 -23.72 17.79 -28.56
N ASN A 278 -22.67 18.54 -28.85
CA ASN A 278 -21.80 18.31 -30.00
C ASN A 278 -20.51 17.66 -29.53
N THR A 279 -20.07 16.62 -30.24
CA THR A 279 -18.74 16.04 -30.06
C THR A 279 -17.87 16.44 -31.24
N LEU A 280 -16.86 17.27 -30.98
CA LEU A 280 -15.85 17.66 -31.95
C LEU A 280 -14.70 16.66 -31.90
N THR A 281 -14.46 15.96 -33.00
CA THR A 281 -13.40 14.97 -33.13
C THR A 281 -12.15 15.56 -33.80
N GLU A 282 -11.05 14.81 -33.80
CA GLU A 282 -9.82 15.18 -34.52
C GLU A 282 -10.05 15.55 -35.99
N ALA A 283 -11.00 14.89 -36.67
CA ALA A 283 -11.35 15.23 -38.06
C ALA A 283 -11.90 16.66 -38.22
N GLN A 284 -12.53 17.20 -37.17
CA GLN A 284 -13.12 18.54 -37.17
C GLN A 284 -12.17 19.58 -36.57
N LEU A 285 -11.28 19.18 -35.66
CA LEU A 285 -10.26 20.04 -35.05
C LEU A 285 -8.97 20.11 -35.88
N GLY A 286 -8.77 19.19 -36.83
CA GLY A 286 -7.52 19.05 -37.56
C GLY A 286 -6.48 18.29 -36.74
N SER A 287 -5.61 17.54 -37.43
CA SER A 287 -4.55 16.74 -36.82
C SER A 287 -3.54 17.57 -36.02
N ASP A 288 -3.48 18.88 -36.27
CA ASP A 288 -2.43 19.77 -35.78
C ASP A 288 -2.89 20.68 -34.62
N PHE A 289 -4.06 20.43 -34.03
CA PHE A 289 -4.54 21.20 -32.89
C PHE A 289 -3.90 20.73 -31.56
N TRP A 290 -2.69 21.23 -31.30
CA TRP A 290 -1.88 20.93 -30.11
C TRP A 290 -1.89 22.08 -29.09
N PHE A 291 -1.99 21.77 -27.80
CA PHE A 291 -1.79 22.73 -26.71
C PHE A 291 -0.34 22.68 -26.24
N ASN A 292 0.35 23.82 -26.27
CA ASN A 292 1.65 23.97 -25.63
C ASN A 292 1.47 24.36 -24.15
N PRO A 293 2.51 24.14 -23.31
CA PRO A 293 2.49 24.64 -21.93
C PRO A 293 2.25 26.15 -21.90
N GLY A 294 1.15 26.58 -21.26
CA GLY A 294 0.74 27.99 -21.20
C GLY A 294 -0.41 28.37 -22.13
N ASP A 295 -0.85 27.48 -23.01
CA ASP A 295 -2.01 27.70 -23.89
C ASP A 295 -3.34 27.51 -23.14
N TYR A 296 -4.38 28.18 -23.63
CA TYR A 296 -5.75 28.19 -23.12
C TYR A 296 -6.72 27.84 -24.25
N LEU A 297 -7.79 27.12 -23.92
CA LEU A 297 -8.86 26.79 -24.87
C LEU A 297 -9.94 27.88 -24.81
N GLY A 298 -10.16 28.58 -25.91
CA GLY A 298 -11.18 29.62 -26.05
C GLY A 298 -12.30 29.23 -27.02
N PHE A 299 -13.48 29.82 -26.86
CA PHE A 299 -14.57 29.71 -27.82
C PHE A 299 -15.10 31.10 -28.21
N ASP A 300 -15.25 31.34 -29.52
CA ASP A 300 -16.03 32.46 -30.05
C ASP A 300 -17.31 31.95 -30.70
N HIS A 301 -18.44 32.58 -30.40
CA HIS A 301 -19.68 32.35 -31.14
C HIS A 301 -20.22 33.68 -31.70
N PRO A 302 -20.62 33.74 -32.98
CA PRO A 302 -21.17 34.98 -33.53
C PRO A 302 -22.57 35.32 -32.99
N ASN A 303 -23.39 34.35 -32.54
CA ASN A 303 -24.83 34.55 -32.37
C ASN A 303 -25.46 33.97 -31.06
N GLY A 304 -24.75 33.93 -29.93
CA GLY A 304 -25.33 33.50 -28.65
C GLY A 304 -25.71 32.01 -28.58
N ILE A 305 -24.95 31.17 -29.28
CA ILE A 305 -25.22 29.73 -29.48
C ILE A 305 -24.81 28.87 -28.25
N LEU A 306 -23.96 29.37 -27.35
CA LEU A 306 -23.52 28.63 -26.16
C LEU A 306 -24.45 28.91 -24.98
N ASP A 307 -24.99 27.86 -24.36
CA ASP A 307 -25.91 27.94 -23.24
C ASP A 307 -25.15 27.79 -21.91
N ALA A 308 -25.35 28.73 -20.97
CA ALA A 308 -24.67 28.72 -19.67
C ALA A 308 -25.67 28.37 -18.56
N THR A 309 -25.60 27.17 -17.98
CA THR A 309 -26.47 26.73 -16.89
C THR A 309 -25.81 26.97 -15.52
N SER A 310 -26.50 27.70 -14.63
CA SER A 310 -25.95 28.13 -13.34
C SER A 310 -26.50 27.33 -12.15
N THR A 311 -25.95 26.15 -11.84
CA THR A 311 -26.29 25.44 -10.58
C THR A 311 -25.14 24.58 -10.02
N SER A 312 -24.06 25.18 -9.50
CA SER A 312 -23.29 24.66 -8.33
C SER A 312 -22.16 25.62 -7.90
N THR A 313 -21.76 25.55 -6.62
CA THR A 313 -20.87 26.47 -5.91
C THR A 313 -19.35 26.23 -6.05
N ASP A 314 -18.89 25.53 -7.10
CA ASP A 314 -17.44 25.34 -7.33
C ASP A 314 -16.91 26.35 -8.35
N SER A 315 -16.11 27.30 -7.86
CA SER A 315 -15.56 28.42 -8.62
C SER A 315 -14.27 28.03 -9.36
N VAL A 316 -14.39 27.71 -10.65
CA VAL A 316 -13.28 27.81 -11.62
C VAL A 316 -13.45 29.14 -12.36
N GLY A 317 -12.44 30.02 -12.32
CA GLY A 317 -12.52 31.34 -12.93
C GLY A 317 -12.51 31.27 -14.47
N TYR A 318 -13.42 32.02 -15.11
CA TYR A 318 -13.47 32.21 -16.57
C TYR A 318 -13.28 33.69 -16.91
N TYR A 319 -12.68 33.98 -18.06
CA TYR A 319 -12.54 35.34 -18.59
C TYR A 319 -13.52 35.53 -19.75
N THR A 320 -14.25 36.64 -19.77
CA THR A 320 -15.15 36.99 -20.87
C THR A 320 -14.84 38.39 -21.40
N ALA A 321 -14.73 38.53 -22.72
CA ALA A 321 -14.67 39.83 -23.41
C ALA A 321 -15.81 39.92 -24.44
N VAL A 322 -16.28 41.13 -24.74
CA VAL A 322 -17.32 41.39 -25.73
C VAL A 322 -16.66 41.80 -27.05
N GLY A 323 -16.98 41.11 -28.15
CA GLY A 323 -16.48 41.37 -29.51
C GLY A 323 -15.42 40.38 -30.00
N SER A 324 -15.30 40.22 -31.33
CA SER A 324 -14.24 39.44 -31.96
C SER A 324 -12.95 40.25 -31.97
N LEU A 325 -12.11 40.06 -30.95
CA LEU A 325 -10.82 40.74 -30.78
C LEU A 325 -9.69 39.72 -30.76
N THR A 326 -8.61 40.01 -31.50
CA THR A 326 -7.38 39.17 -31.51
C THR A 326 -6.58 39.28 -30.20
N THR A 327 -6.87 40.30 -29.37
CA THR A 327 -6.25 40.57 -28.06
C THR A 327 -7.26 41.27 -27.13
N TYR A 328 -7.39 40.84 -25.87
CA TYR A 328 -8.26 41.50 -24.86
C TYR A 328 -7.67 41.48 -23.44
N GLU A 329 -7.94 42.53 -22.64
CA GLU A 329 -7.54 42.66 -21.23
C GLU A 329 -8.48 41.87 -20.29
N ALA A 330 -7.90 41.16 -19.32
CA ALA A 330 -8.59 40.36 -18.32
C ALA A 330 -9.30 41.24 -17.26
N ALA A 331 -10.49 41.76 -17.58
CA ALA A 331 -11.34 42.42 -16.58
C ALA A 331 -12.07 41.39 -15.68
N SER A 332 -12.29 41.80 -14.42
CA SER A 332 -12.90 41.08 -13.26
C SER A 332 -13.76 39.84 -13.55
N PRO A 333 -13.61 38.74 -12.76
CA PRO A 333 -14.38 37.52 -12.95
C PRO A 333 -15.88 37.75 -12.75
N ASN A 334 -16.67 37.59 -13.82
CA ASN A 334 -18.12 37.54 -13.76
C ASN A 334 -18.58 36.07 -13.72
N ALA A 335 -19.54 35.77 -12.83
CA ALA A 335 -20.04 34.41 -12.60
C ALA A 335 -21.04 33.97 -13.68
N GLY A 336 -20.54 33.25 -14.68
CA GLY A 336 -21.32 32.44 -15.63
C GLY A 336 -20.49 31.23 -16.04
N ARG A 337 -21.09 30.03 -16.09
CA ARG A 337 -20.37 28.76 -16.32
C ARG A 337 -20.74 28.18 -17.68
N ILE A 338 -19.72 27.83 -18.48
CA ILE A 338 -19.85 27.05 -19.72
C ILE A 338 -19.26 25.66 -19.43
N GLU A 339 -20.01 24.59 -19.68
CA GLU A 339 -19.51 23.23 -19.53
C GLU A 339 -18.82 22.78 -20.83
N VAL A 340 -17.49 22.63 -20.76
CA VAL A 340 -16.66 22.12 -21.86
C VAL A 340 -15.89 20.91 -21.34
N ARG A 341 -16.00 19.77 -22.03
CA ARG A 341 -15.22 18.56 -21.70
C ARG A 341 -14.18 18.32 -22.79
N GLY A 342 -12.91 18.49 -22.44
CA GLY A 342 -11.78 18.19 -23.33
C GLY A 342 -11.09 16.88 -22.92
N PHE A 343 -10.80 16.03 -23.90
CA PHE A 343 -10.00 14.81 -23.72
C PHE A 343 -8.62 15.02 -24.37
N PHE A 344 -7.56 14.78 -23.60
CA PHE A 344 -6.18 15.07 -23.98
C PHE A 344 -5.29 13.85 -23.80
N THR A 345 -4.40 13.58 -24.76
CA THR A 345 -3.32 12.58 -24.61
C THR A 345 -2.00 13.31 -24.42
N SER A 346 -1.25 12.92 -23.38
CA SER A 346 0.07 13.47 -23.08
C SER A 346 1.16 12.66 -23.79
N GLN A 347 2.06 13.32 -24.52
CA GLN A 347 3.29 12.69 -25.00
C GLN A 347 4.34 12.69 -23.87
N ALA A 348 5.05 11.59 -23.67
CA ALA A 348 6.04 11.46 -22.61
C ALA A 348 7.15 12.52 -22.77
N VAL A 349 7.36 13.32 -21.72
CA VAL A 349 8.37 14.38 -21.72
C VAL A 349 9.72 13.80 -21.30
N THR A 350 10.75 14.01 -22.12
CA THR A 350 12.12 13.64 -21.80
C THR A 350 12.64 14.44 -20.59
N LYS A 351 13.46 13.80 -19.75
CA LYS A 351 14.04 14.35 -18.51
C LYS A 351 14.71 15.72 -18.68
N ALA A 352 15.28 16.01 -19.85
CA ALA A 352 15.88 17.29 -20.19
C ALA A 352 14.91 18.49 -20.10
N SER A 353 13.62 18.30 -20.41
CA SER A 353 12.62 19.38 -20.36
C SER A 353 12.13 19.64 -18.93
N GLN A 354 12.24 18.65 -18.05
CA GLN A 354 11.89 18.75 -16.63
C GLN A 354 12.94 19.55 -15.85
N ASP A 355 14.21 19.40 -16.24
CA ASP A 355 15.34 20.10 -15.60
C ASP A 355 15.40 21.58 -16.03
N ALA A 356 14.98 21.91 -17.27
CA ALA A 356 14.85 23.31 -17.73
C ALA A 356 13.74 24.09 -17.01
N LEU A 357 12.70 23.40 -16.49
CA LEU A 357 11.59 24.04 -15.78
C LEU A 357 11.91 24.30 -14.30
N SER A 358 12.71 23.43 -13.66
CA SER A 358 13.14 23.63 -12.26
C SER A 358 14.08 24.83 -12.09
N GLY A 359 14.84 25.21 -13.13
CA GLY A 359 15.74 26.36 -13.08
C GLY A 359 15.06 27.74 -13.11
N ARG A 360 13.75 27.82 -13.42
CA ARG A 360 13.01 29.09 -13.55
C ARG A 360 12.23 29.50 -12.30
N ILE A 361 12.08 28.62 -11.31
CA ILE A 361 11.27 28.87 -10.10
C ILE A 361 12.08 29.59 -9.00
N ASP A 362 13.42 29.58 -9.06
CA ASP A 362 14.28 30.17 -8.01
C ASP A 362 14.52 31.69 -8.13
N ALA A 363 13.87 32.39 -9.05
CA ALA A 363 14.07 33.82 -9.26
C ALA A 363 12.75 34.61 -9.28
N ASN A 364 12.08 34.73 -8.13
CA ASN A 364 11.23 35.91 -7.85
C ASN A 364 10.95 36.07 -6.36
N ALA A 365 11.74 36.95 -5.73
CA ALA A 365 11.53 37.47 -4.38
C ALA A 365 10.58 38.67 -4.45
N ASN A 366 9.30 38.49 -4.13
CA ASN A 366 8.40 39.57 -3.68
C ASN A 366 7.04 39.03 -3.26
N THR A 367 6.84 38.75 -1.96
CA THR A 367 5.53 38.84 -1.29
C THR A 367 5.69 38.77 0.24
N VAL A 368 6.26 39.82 0.82
CA VAL A 368 6.13 40.13 2.26
C VAL A 368 4.80 40.85 2.46
N ALA A 369 3.67 40.12 2.54
CA ALA A 369 2.36 40.70 2.88
C ALA A 369 1.24 39.69 3.24
N LEU A 370 1.55 38.49 3.77
CA LEU A 370 0.52 37.47 4.08
C LEU A 370 0.79 36.71 5.40
N VAL A 371 1.30 37.40 6.43
CA VAL A 371 1.61 36.82 7.76
C VAL A 371 0.56 37.21 8.83
N SER A 372 -0.74 37.27 8.49
CA SER A 372 -1.77 37.54 9.51
C SER A 372 -3.08 36.73 9.38
N ALA A 373 -3.06 35.60 8.68
CA ALA A 373 -4.22 34.71 8.58
C ALA A 373 -3.88 33.21 8.73
N ILE A 374 -2.89 32.87 9.56
CA ILE A 374 -2.64 31.49 9.98
C ILE A 374 -2.75 31.42 11.50
N THR A 375 -3.99 31.42 11.98
CA THR A 375 -4.34 30.89 13.29
C THR A 375 -5.60 30.06 13.09
N ALA A 376 -5.52 28.78 13.46
CA ALA A 376 -6.53 27.73 13.28
C ALA A 376 -6.64 27.09 11.88
N ARG A 377 -5.65 26.24 11.52
CA ARG A 377 -5.85 24.93 10.85
C ARG A 377 -4.50 24.23 10.64
N GLY A 378 -4.32 23.06 11.27
CA GLY A 378 -3.41 22.00 10.82
C GLY A 378 -1.90 22.17 11.04
N LEU A 379 -1.42 22.20 12.29
CA LEU A 379 -0.02 21.84 12.59
C LEU A 379 0.11 20.31 12.67
N GLY A 380 0.13 19.68 11.49
CA GLY A 380 0.61 18.32 11.29
C GLY A 380 2.12 18.34 11.06
N ASP A 381 2.82 17.52 11.83
CA ASP A 381 4.26 17.19 11.75
C ASP A 381 5.31 18.28 12.00
N SER A 382 6.09 18.03 13.07
CA SER A 382 7.36 18.65 13.45
C SER A 382 7.36 20.14 13.77
N THR A 383 6.97 20.49 15.01
CA THR A 383 7.49 21.73 15.62
C THR A 383 8.99 21.58 15.83
N ARG A 384 9.77 22.10 14.87
CA ARG A 384 11.19 22.45 14.99
C ARG A 384 11.39 23.34 16.22
N ILE A 385 12.16 22.87 17.20
CA ILE A 385 12.85 23.73 18.17
C ILE A 385 14.28 23.21 18.31
N GLY A 386 15.25 24.12 18.12
CA GLY A 386 16.67 23.93 18.41
C GLY A 386 17.55 23.54 17.21
N ARG A 387 18.14 24.53 16.53
CA ARG A 387 19.45 24.32 15.90
C ARG A 387 20.42 23.86 16.99
N GLN A 388 21.36 22.99 16.63
CA GLN A 388 22.54 22.66 17.45
C GLN A 388 23.32 23.95 17.69
N SER A 389 23.05 24.66 18.79
CA SER A 389 23.88 25.79 19.22
C SER A 389 25.00 25.30 20.12
N ASP A 390 26.13 25.99 20.05
CA ASP A 390 27.33 25.75 20.83
C ASP A 390 27.04 25.58 22.33
N ALA A 391 27.92 24.86 23.03
CA ALA A 391 27.81 24.52 24.43
C ALA A 391 27.37 25.72 25.29
N VAL A 392 26.18 25.62 25.86
CA VAL A 392 25.52 26.70 26.57
C VAL A 392 25.93 26.68 28.06
N ALA A 393 26.63 27.71 28.53
CA ALA A 393 26.96 27.87 29.95
C ALA A 393 25.72 28.28 30.76
N ALA A 394 25.17 27.37 31.57
CA ALA A 394 23.99 27.63 32.39
C ALA A 394 24.33 28.28 33.75
N THR A 395 23.44 29.15 34.23
CA THR A 395 23.55 29.89 35.52
C THR A 395 22.47 29.51 36.55
N ALA A 396 21.73 28.40 36.35
CA ALA A 396 20.64 28.03 37.24
C ALA A 396 21.15 27.32 38.52
N ASN A 397 21.16 28.04 39.64
CA ASN A 397 21.70 27.58 40.94
C ASN A 397 20.72 26.76 41.81
N THR A 398 19.55 26.34 41.33
CA THR A 398 18.53 25.63 42.15
C THR A 398 17.79 24.55 41.37
N SER A 399 17.48 23.42 42.02
CA SER A 399 16.64 22.35 41.45
C SER A 399 15.25 22.89 41.15
N ARG A 400 14.66 22.54 40.00
CA ARG A 400 13.37 23.09 39.56
C ARG A 400 12.54 22.06 38.79
N THR A 401 11.23 22.19 38.93
CA THR A 401 10.23 21.54 38.06
C THR A 401 9.80 22.52 36.98
N TYR A 402 9.67 22.03 35.75
CA TYR A 402 9.27 22.78 34.56
C TYR A 402 8.10 22.06 33.89
N TYR A 403 7.03 22.77 33.55
CA TYR A 403 5.96 22.27 32.67
C TYR A 403 5.91 23.12 31.41
N LEU A 404 5.84 22.45 30.26
CA LEU A 404 5.72 23.13 28.97
C LEU A 404 4.30 23.73 28.84
N PRO A 405 4.14 24.87 28.15
CA PRO A 405 2.99 25.74 28.28
C PRO A 405 1.76 25.21 27.53
N SER A 406 1.99 24.38 26.50
CA SER A 406 0.93 23.72 25.76
C SER A 406 0.50 22.44 26.47
N ALA A 407 -0.75 22.39 26.90
CA ALA A 407 -1.39 21.13 27.23
C ALA A 407 -1.25 20.17 26.03
N ALA A 408 -1.05 18.88 26.30
CA ALA A 408 -1.10 17.84 25.30
C ALA A 408 -2.47 17.86 24.59
N ARG A 409 -2.48 17.33 23.36
CA ARG A 409 -3.63 17.32 22.43
C ARG A 409 -4.97 16.97 23.10
N ALA A 410 -6.08 17.27 22.43
CA ALA A 410 -7.45 16.98 22.89
C ALA A 410 -7.76 15.48 23.15
N ASN A 411 -6.82 14.57 22.91
CA ASN A 411 -7.02 13.14 23.01
C ASN A 411 -5.91 12.48 23.85
N ASP A 412 -6.24 11.37 24.51
CA ASP A 412 -5.29 10.57 25.27
C ASP A 412 -4.18 10.00 24.38
N GLY A 413 -2.96 10.01 24.88
CA GLY A 413 -1.79 9.46 24.20
C GLY A 413 -0.72 8.98 25.17
N TYR A 414 0.47 8.75 24.64
CA TYR A 414 1.67 8.45 25.43
C TYR A 414 2.85 9.26 24.91
N LEU A 415 3.80 9.54 25.78
CA LEU A 415 5.06 10.18 25.40
C LEU A 415 5.89 9.20 24.54
N SER A 416 6.04 9.47 23.25
CA SER A 416 6.77 8.60 22.31
C SER A 416 8.21 9.03 22.06
N GLU A 417 8.53 10.29 22.32
CA GLU A 417 9.89 10.81 22.22
C GLU A 417 10.05 12.02 23.16
N LEU A 418 11.20 12.12 23.83
CA LEU A 418 11.61 13.27 24.62
C LEU A 418 13.06 13.61 24.30
N ARG A 419 13.32 14.83 23.84
CA ARG A 419 14.66 15.37 23.60
C ARG A 419 15.02 16.36 24.70
N VAL A 420 16.15 16.15 25.36
CA VAL A 420 16.65 17.03 26.44
C VAL A 420 18.13 17.25 26.27
N TRP A 421 18.58 18.51 26.28
CA TRP A 421 19.99 18.82 26.42
C TRP A 421 20.38 18.90 27.91
N ALA A 422 21.33 18.08 28.33
CA ALA A 422 21.85 18.08 29.69
C ALA A 422 23.29 18.60 29.73
N ASN A 423 23.60 19.47 30.69
CA ASN A 423 24.96 19.99 30.87
C ASN A 423 25.88 18.98 31.56
N ALA A 424 25.31 18.13 32.42
CA ALA A 424 26.01 17.08 33.12
C ALA A 424 25.16 15.82 33.13
N ALA A 425 25.81 14.65 33.25
CA ALA A 425 25.08 13.41 33.48
C ALA A 425 24.37 13.44 34.83
N GLY A 426 23.11 13.00 34.88
CA GLY A 426 22.31 13.06 36.10
C GLY A 426 20.93 12.42 35.96
N THR A 427 20.27 12.18 37.08
CA THR A 427 18.88 11.67 37.08
C THR A 427 17.91 12.84 37.06
N VAL A 428 16.99 12.85 36.11
CA VAL A 428 15.86 13.77 36.02
C VAL A 428 14.55 12.99 36.18
N ALA A 429 13.43 13.67 36.41
CA ALA A 429 12.13 13.02 36.40
C ALA A 429 11.22 13.63 35.32
N ILE A 430 10.71 12.80 34.41
CA ILE A 430 9.65 13.16 33.46
C ILE A 430 8.35 13.23 34.24
N LYS A 431 7.62 14.33 34.12
CA LYS A 431 6.34 14.54 34.81
C LYS A 431 5.20 14.71 33.83
N VAL A 432 4.03 14.22 34.21
CA VAL A 432 2.75 14.53 33.56
C VAL A 432 1.86 15.15 34.62
N GLY A 433 1.19 16.25 34.32
CA GLY A 433 0.28 16.92 35.25
C GLY A 433 -1.01 17.37 34.59
N THR A 434 -2.07 17.57 35.35
CA THR A 434 -3.35 18.12 34.89
C THR A 434 -3.58 19.48 35.53
N SER A 435 -4.27 20.38 34.82
CA SER A 435 -4.61 21.68 35.40
C SER A 435 -5.96 21.67 36.11
N ASP A 436 -6.03 22.30 37.28
CA ASP A 436 -7.27 22.63 37.99
C ASP A 436 -7.75 24.07 37.73
N GLY A 437 -7.13 24.77 36.76
CA GLY A 437 -7.36 26.18 36.46
C GLY A 437 -6.51 27.17 37.25
N THR A 438 -5.84 26.74 38.33
CA THR A 438 -4.91 27.57 39.13
C THR A 438 -3.49 27.03 39.13
N ASN A 439 -3.35 25.71 39.18
CA ASN A 439 -2.09 24.98 39.22
C ASN A 439 -2.06 23.87 38.18
N ILE A 440 -0.86 23.37 37.91
CA ILE A 440 -0.61 22.08 37.25
C ILE A 440 -0.24 21.08 38.35
N ASN A 441 -1.12 20.12 38.59
CA ASN A 441 -0.95 19.07 39.60
C ASN A 441 -0.38 17.80 38.95
N GLN A 442 0.71 17.28 39.49
CA GLN A 442 1.39 16.09 38.99
C GLN A 442 0.49 14.85 39.11
N VAL A 443 0.31 14.14 38.00
CA VAL A 443 -0.39 12.84 37.91
C VAL A 443 0.60 11.68 37.88
N THR A 444 1.74 11.85 37.20
CA THR A 444 2.75 10.80 37.05
C THR A 444 4.15 11.40 37.04
N SER A 445 5.12 10.66 37.59
CA SER A 445 6.54 11.00 37.57
C SER A 445 7.38 9.75 37.28
N LYS A 446 8.38 9.87 36.41
CA LYS A 446 9.27 8.78 36.03
C LYS A 446 10.72 9.25 35.99
N ALA A 447 11.57 8.66 36.82
CA ALA A 447 13.00 8.94 36.82
C ALA A 447 13.69 8.35 35.59
N VAL A 448 14.59 9.12 34.98
CA VAL A 448 15.44 8.74 33.85
C VAL A 448 16.84 9.33 34.02
N ARG A 449 17.86 8.59 33.59
CA ARG A 449 19.25 9.06 33.59
C ARG A 449 19.56 9.73 32.26
N LEU A 450 20.09 10.95 32.32
CA LEU A 450 20.62 11.67 31.17
C LEU A 450 22.15 11.56 31.16
N ALA A 451 22.73 11.47 29.96
CA ALA A 451 24.14 11.76 29.72
C ALA A 451 24.35 13.26 29.46
N ALA A 452 25.57 13.76 29.60
CA ALA A 452 25.88 15.13 29.16
C ALA A 452 25.70 15.26 27.62
N GLY A 453 25.17 16.38 27.16
CA GLY A 453 24.80 16.66 25.78
C GLY A 453 23.32 16.37 25.45
N LEU A 454 23.02 16.16 24.16
CA LEU A 454 21.68 15.85 23.68
C LEU A 454 21.28 14.40 24.03
N ASN A 455 20.18 14.24 24.74
CA ASN A 455 19.53 12.96 25.01
C ASN A 455 18.27 12.87 24.18
N VAL A 456 18.08 11.75 23.47
CA VAL A 456 16.83 11.40 22.78
C VAL A 456 16.28 10.15 23.45
N LEU A 457 15.25 10.33 24.27
CA LEU A 457 14.62 9.27 25.05
C LEU A 457 13.34 8.79 24.35
N THR A 458 13.10 7.49 24.42
CA THR A 458 11.92 6.80 23.85
C THR A 458 11.28 5.90 24.92
N PRO A 459 10.12 5.26 24.65
CA PRO A 459 9.50 4.36 25.62
C PRO A 459 10.38 3.20 26.11
N SER A 460 11.45 2.83 25.40
CA SER A 460 12.42 1.86 25.94
C SER A 460 13.23 2.40 27.12
N ASP A 461 13.40 3.72 27.21
CA ASP A 461 14.21 4.37 28.24
C ASP A 461 13.40 4.70 29.49
N PHE A 462 12.12 5.08 29.32
CA PHE A 462 11.24 5.50 30.42
C PHE A 462 9.98 4.64 30.62
N GLY A 463 9.77 3.60 29.81
CA GLY A 463 8.51 2.85 29.78
C GLY A 463 7.39 3.61 29.04
N VAL A 464 6.16 3.10 29.06
CA VAL A 464 5.02 3.84 28.49
C VAL A 464 4.52 4.85 29.53
N ILE A 465 4.67 6.14 29.25
CA ILE A 465 4.10 7.23 30.08
C ILE A 465 2.81 7.72 29.42
N PRO A 466 1.62 7.37 29.93
CA PRO A 466 0.36 7.88 29.40
C PRO A 466 0.23 9.38 29.67
N VAL A 467 -0.31 10.10 28.70
CA VAL A 467 -0.57 11.54 28.71
C VAL A 467 -2.05 11.71 28.37
N ALA A 468 -2.88 11.98 29.38
CA ALA A 468 -4.29 12.21 29.18
C ALA A 468 -4.54 13.47 28.33
N ALA A 469 -5.72 13.55 27.71
CA ALA A 469 -6.18 14.76 27.02
C ALA A 469 -6.03 15.98 27.94
N SER A 470 -5.47 17.07 27.42
CA SER A 470 -5.22 18.31 28.17
C SER A 470 -4.19 18.22 29.31
N ALA A 471 -3.44 17.12 29.45
CA ALA A 471 -2.36 17.02 30.44
C ALA A 471 -1.08 17.73 29.97
N PHE A 472 -0.30 18.28 30.88
CA PHE A 472 0.97 18.97 30.64
C PHE A 472 2.14 17.99 30.81
N VAL A 473 3.12 18.06 29.90
CA VAL A 473 4.38 17.34 30.03
C VAL A 473 5.41 18.27 30.67
N GLY A 474 6.11 17.76 31.67
CA GLY A 474 7.12 18.49 32.42
C GLY A 474 8.36 17.67 32.71
N ILE A 475 9.36 18.33 33.28
CA ILE A 475 10.59 17.72 33.77
C ILE A 475 10.95 18.32 35.13
N TYR A 476 11.40 17.48 36.05
CA TYR A 476 12.15 17.93 37.21
C TYR A 476 13.63 17.65 36.97
N THR A 477 14.46 18.66 37.21
CA THR A 477 15.91 18.56 37.09
C THR A 477 16.57 18.99 38.40
N PRO A 478 17.49 18.17 38.95
CA PRO A 478 18.41 18.61 39.98
C PRO A 478 19.32 19.75 39.47
N ILE A 479 19.90 20.50 40.41
CA ILE A 479 20.92 21.54 40.14
C ILE A 479 21.98 21.01 39.16
N GLY A 480 22.25 21.78 38.10
CA GLY A 480 23.35 21.55 37.17
C GLY A 480 23.13 20.47 36.10
N VAL A 481 21.99 19.77 36.09
CA VAL A 481 21.74 18.70 35.11
C VAL A 481 21.23 19.24 33.77
N VAL A 482 20.16 20.04 33.76
CA VAL A 482 19.60 20.63 32.51
C VAL A 482 19.92 22.12 32.43
N GLY A 483 20.39 22.57 31.27
CA GLY A 483 20.71 23.97 31.01
C GLY A 483 19.47 24.81 30.68
N VAL A 484 19.38 26.00 31.26
CA VAL A 484 18.41 27.04 30.89
C VAL A 484 19.20 28.28 30.50
N THR A 485 18.85 28.92 29.39
CA THR A 485 19.45 30.22 29.02
C THR A 485 18.43 31.32 28.80
N ALA A 486 18.84 32.51 29.24
CA ALA A 486 18.19 33.77 28.92
C ALA A 486 18.69 34.26 27.54
N SER A 487 18.26 33.61 26.46
CA SER A 487 18.44 34.14 25.09
C SER A 487 17.13 34.77 24.63
N SER A 488 17.19 36.04 24.19
CA SER A 488 16.01 36.87 23.92
C SER A 488 15.28 36.60 22.60
N THR A 489 15.81 35.75 21.70
CA THR A 489 15.24 35.59 20.34
C THR A 489 14.46 34.30 20.12
N ASP A 490 14.54 33.30 21.02
CA ASP A 490 13.90 31.98 20.87
C ASP A 490 13.35 31.44 22.21
N SER A 491 12.53 32.22 22.93
CA SER A 491 11.96 31.79 24.21
C SER A 491 10.58 31.14 24.04
N VAL A 492 10.43 29.91 24.53
CA VAL A 492 9.11 29.27 24.74
C VAL A 492 8.74 29.47 26.21
N GLY A 493 7.52 29.93 26.49
CA GLY A 493 7.06 30.08 27.87
C GLY A 493 7.04 28.72 28.60
N TYR A 494 7.24 28.68 29.91
CA TYR A 494 7.04 27.46 30.71
C TYR A 494 6.60 27.83 32.13
N TYR A 495 5.90 26.92 32.81
CA TYR A 495 5.56 27.06 34.23
C TYR A 495 6.68 26.44 35.07
N THR A 496 7.05 27.07 36.19
CA THR A 496 8.17 26.58 37.01
C THR A 496 7.97 26.77 38.50
N ALA A 497 8.52 25.85 39.27
CA ALA A 497 8.60 25.95 40.72
C ALA A 497 9.94 25.41 41.21
N VAL A 498 10.43 25.96 42.32
CA VAL A 498 11.66 25.52 42.98
C VAL A 498 11.42 24.18 43.66
N GLY A 499 12.31 23.21 43.41
CA GLY A 499 12.25 21.86 43.96
C GLY A 499 11.49 20.85 43.09
N ASP A 500 11.45 19.62 43.60
CA ASP A 500 10.65 18.51 43.07
C ASP A 500 9.23 18.59 43.63
N VAL A 501 8.40 19.49 43.06
CA VAL A 501 7.08 19.79 43.61
C VAL A 501 5.97 19.02 42.88
N ALA A 502 4.93 18.65 43.62
CA ALA A 502 3.75 17.98 43.06
C ALA A 502 2.76 18.96 42.40
N SER A 503 2.92 20.28 42.59
CA SER A 503 2.03 21.30 42.04
C SER A 503 2.83 22.54 41.62
N VAL A 504 2.53 23.10 40.44
CA VAL A 504 3.17 24.30 39.90
C VAL A 504 2.10 25.36 39.58
N PRO A 505 2.17 26.57 40.14
CA PRO A 505 1.17 27.61 39.87
C PRO A 505 1.18 28.05 38.40
N LEU A 506 0.02 28.23 37.79
CA LEU A 506 -0.07 28.80 36.44
C LEU A 506 0.42 30.25 36.37
N SER A 507 0.40 30.97 37.50
CA SER A 507 0.98 32.31 37.63
C SER A 507 2.52 32.33 37.52
N SER A 508 3.18 31.17 37.51
CA SER A 508 4.65 31.04 37.39
C SER A 508 5.17 31.04 35.95
N LEU A 509 4.31 31.33 34.96
CA LEU A 509 4.70 31.35 33.55
C LEU A 509 5.85 32.33 33.33
N THR A 510 7.00 31.82 32.87
CA THR A 510 8.19 32.60 32.56
C THR A 510 8.67 32.29 31.15
N THR A 511 9.34 33.23 30.50
CA THR A 511 9.86 33.11 29.13
C THR A 511 11.38 33.03 29.14
N LEU A 512 11.91 31.82 29.21
CA LEU A 512 13.34 31.53 29.03
C LEU A 512 13.49 30.39 28.01
N ARG A 513 14.66 30.26 27.39
CA ARG A 513 14.91 29.15 26.47
C ARG A 513 15.21 27.89 27.25
N LEU A 514 14.30 26.91 27.13
CA LEU A 514 14.44 25.55 27.65
C LEU A 514 14.63 24.60 26.46
N GLU A 515 15.75 23.87 26.41
CA GLU A 515 16.05 22.95 25.31
C GLU A 515 15.42 21.57 25.54
N ILE A 516 14.08 21.57 25.53
CA ILE A 516 13.27 20.36 25.67
C ILE A 516 12.24 20.30 24.55
N ALA A 517 12.19 19.18 23.84
CA ALA A 517 11.16 18.89 22.85
C ALA A 517 10.54 17.53 23.14
N TYR A 518 9.24 17.37 22.91
CA TYR A 518 8.56 16.11 23.14
C TYR A 518 7.59 15.78 22.01
N ARG A 519 7.31 14.49 21.84
CA ARG A 519 6.28 13.97 20.94
C ARG A 519 5.31 13.13 21.77
N VAL A 520 4.03 13.47 21.73
CA VAL A 520 2.95 12.61 22.24
C VAL A 520 2.33 11.88 21.06
N GLN A 521 2.36 10.55 21.11
CA GLN A 521 1.66 9.71 20.16
C GLN A 521 0.30 9.34 20.74
N GLN A 522 -0.75 9.64 20.00
CA GLN A 522 -2.12 9.33 20.44
C GLN A 522 -2.31 7.81 20.55
N TYR A 523 -3.03 7.33 21.56
CA TYR A 523 -3.43 5.93 21.62
C TYR A 523 -4.37 5.67 20.44
N GLY A 524 -3.86 5.01 19.39
CA GLY A 524 -4.67 4.38 18.34
C GLY A 524 -5.56 5.27 17.47
N ALA A 525 -5.43 6.60 17.53
CA ALA A 525 -6.21 7.51 16.69
C ALA A 525 -5.32 8.60 16.10
N SER A 526 -4.62 8.30 14.99
CA SER A 526 -4.42 9.39 14.04
C SER A 526 -5.83 9.80 13.57
N ALA A 527 -6.12 11.09 13.42
CA ALA A 527 -7.40 11.55 12.83
C ALA A 527 -7.57 11.08 11.36
N GLN A 528 -6.56 10.39 10.80
CA GLN A 528 -6.60 9.66 9.53
C GLN A 528 -6.70 8.12 9.71
N ASP A 529 -7.00 7.62 10.92
CA ASP A 529 -7.19 6.20 11.27
C ASP A 529 -8.55 5.96 11.92
N THR A 530 -9.60 6.63 11.44
CA THR A 530 -10.95 6.10 11.68
C THR A 530 -10.99 4.62 11.20
N PRO A 531 -11.81 3.75 11.78
CA PRO A 531 -12.02 2.40 11.26
C PRO A 531 -12.27 2.42 9.74
N LEU A 532 -12.94 3.46 9.24
CA LEU A 532 -13.16 3.75 7.82
C LEU A 532 -11.88 4.14 7.04
N ALA A 533 -10.94 4.87 7.63
CA ALA A 533 -9.68 5.22 6.98
C ALA A 533 -8.67 4.06 7.00
N ARG A 534 -8.68 3.21 8.04
CA ARG A 534 -8.00 1.90 8.06
C ARG A 534 -8.60 0.96 7.01
N TRP A 535 -9.93 0.93 6.91
CA TRP A 535 -10.66 0.24 5.87
C TRP A 535 -10.23 0.70 4.46
N LYS A 536 -10.18 2.01 4.18
CA LYS A 536 -9.71 2.56 2.89
C LYS A 536 -8.23 2.28 2.59
N ARG A 537 -7.36 2.26 3.62
CA ARG A 537 -5.93 1.98 3.47
C ARG A 537 -5.68 0.51 3.14
N ASN A 538 -6.39 -0.40 3.81
CA ASN A 538 -6.34 -1.84 3.54
C ASN A 538 -7.01 -2.21 2.21
N TYR A 539 -8.00 -1.44 1.75
CA TYR A 539 -8.64 -1.65 0.45
C TYR A 539 -7.74 -1.31 -0.75
N ARG A 540 -6.77 -0.38 -0.59
CA ARG A 540 -5.86 0.04 -1.67
C ARG A 540 -4.59 -0.82 -1.82
N GLY A 541 -4.36 -1.74 -0.90
CA GLY A 541 -3.27 -2.71 -0.99
C GLY A 541 -3.80 -4.11 -0.76
N LEU A 542 -4.16 -4.81 -1.83
CA LEU A 542 -4.09 -6.28 -1.88
C LEU A 542 -2.62 -6.73 -1.83
N GLU A 543 -1.82 -6.13 -0.94
CA GLU A 543 -0.49 -6.62 -0.65
C GLU A 543 -0.68 -8.02 -0.10
N GLN A 544 -0.04 -8.99 -0.75
CA GLN A 544 -0.03 -10.34 -0.24
C GLN A 544 0.41 -10.27 1.23
N PRO A 545 -0.32 -10.92 2.16
CA PRO A 545 0.13 -10.99 3.54
C PRO A 545 1.61 -11.42 3.55
N PRO A 546 2.43 -10.85 4.43
CA PRO A 546 3.86 -11.13 4.43
C PRO A 546 4.09 -12.65 4.53
N LYS A 547 4.76 -13.25 3.53
CA LYS A 547 5.11 -14.69 3.50
C LYS A 547 5.71 -15.13 4.82
N LEU A 548 4.98 -15.96 5.57
CA LEU A 548 5.17 -16.00 7.01
C LEU A 548 6.24 -16.94 7.53
N MET A 549 6.76 -17.81 6.67
CA MET A 549 7.98 -18.57 6.88
C MET A 549 8.58 -18.94 5.53
N SER A 550 9.91 -19.10 5.48
CA SER A 550 10.58 -19.68 4.30
C SER A 550 10.17 -21.14 4.05
N VAL A 551 9.59 -21.80 5.06
CA VAL A 551 9.01 -23.14 4.99
C VAL A 551 7.65 -23.09 5.70
N PRO A 552 6.52 -23.34 5.00
CA PRO A 552 5.20 -23.38 5.62
C PRO A 552 5.12 -24.42 6.74
N PRO A 553 4.30 -24.20 7.79
CA PRO A 553 3.97 -25.25 8.77
C PRO A 553 3.45 -26.50 8.07
N THR A 554 3.77 -27.68 8.59
CA THR A 554 3.19 -28.93 8.10
C THR A 554 1.90 -29.22 8.87
N LEU A 555 0.86 -29.64 8.15
CA LEU A 555 -0.39 -30.13 8.72
C LEU A 555 -0.48 -31.64 8.47
N THR A 556 -0.37 -32.43 9.53
CA THR A 556 -0.47 -33.90 9.49
C THR A 556 -1.75 -34.34 10.18
N ILE A 557 -2.47 -35.25 9.55
CA ILE A 557 -3.75 -35.74 10.05
C ILE A 557 -3.54 -37.19 10.48
N GLY A 558 -3.73 -37.44 11.77
CA GLY A 558 -3.69 -38.79 12.33
C GLY A 558 -4.85 -39.64 11.82
N ALA A 559 -4.70 -40.95 11.92
CA ALA A 559 -5.80 -41.89 11.69
C ALA A 559 -6.96 -41.63 12.67
N ALA A 560 -8.14 -42.15 12.32
CA ALA A 560 -9.27 -42.23 13.23
C ALA A 560 -8.84 -42.79 14.60
N ASP A 561 -9.25 -42.12 15.67
CA ASP A 561 -8.94 -42.43 17.06
C ASP A 561 -7.44 -42.58 17.38
N ALA A 562 -6.57 -41.92 16.60
CA ALA A 562 -5.14 -41.88 16.88
C ALA A 562 -4.83 -41.30 18.27
N VAL A 563 -3.79 -41.85 18.90
CA VAL A 563 -3.21 -41.28 20.11
C VAL A 563 -2.42 -40.02 19.75
N SER A 564 -2.48 -39.00 20.60
CA SER A 564 -1.80 -37.72 20.39
C SER A 564 -0.30 -37.89 20.16
N ALA A 565 0.19 -37.36 19.05
CA ALA A 565 1.62 -37.34 18.73
C ALA A 565 2.43 -36.47 19.71
N ILE A 566 1.78 -35.59 20.47
CA ILE A 566 2.39 -34.78 21.52
C ILE A 566 2.53 -35.56 22.86
N THR A 567 1.76 -36.63 23.08
CA THR A 567 1.76 -37.39 24.35
C THR A 567 2.90 -38.40 24.55
N GLY A 568 3.72 -38.65 23.53
CA GLY A 568 4.80 -39.66 23.58
C GLY A 568 6.17 -39.19 24.10
N ALA A 569 6.35 -37.89 24.36
CA ALA A 569 7.61 -37.37 24.91
C ALA A 569 7.48 -37.21 26.44
N ALA A 570 8.60 -37.28 27.18
CA ALA A 570 8.68 -37.05 28.63
C ALA A 570 8.17 -35.67 29.14
N ASN A 571 7.50 -34.90 28.28
CA ASN A 571 6.82 -33.64 28.55
C ASN A 571 5.31 -33.88 28.42
N ALA A 572 4.60 -33.99 29.54
CA ALA A 572 3.15 -34.19 29.56
C ALA A 572 2.42 -33.13 28.71
N ALA A 573 1.69 -33.55 27.68
CA ALA A 573 0.86 -32.65 26.88
C ALA A 573 -0.11 -31.87 27.78
N VAL A 574 -0.28 -30.57 27.51
CA VAL A 574 -1.33 -29.79 28.17
C VAL A 574 -2.59 -29.89 27.32
N ASN A 575 -3.60 -30.57 27.84
CA ASN A 575 -4.91 -30.63 27.21
C ASN A 575 -5.66 -29.32 27.46
N VAL A 576 -5.87 -28.56 26.39
CA VAL A 576 -6.64 -27.32 26.37
C VAL A 576 -8.05 -27.68 25.94
N GLY A 577 -8.97 -27.69 26.89
CA GLY A 577 -10.36 -28.05 26.62
C GLY A 577 -11.03 -27.12 25.60
N ARG A 578 -12.06 -27.61 24.91
CA ARG A 578 -12.87 -26.83 23.94
C ARG A 578 -13.45 -25.52 24.52
N ASP A 579 -13.58 -25.43 25.84
CA ASP A 579 -14.14 -24.29 26.58
C ASP A 579 -13.11 -23.46 27.33
N ASP A 580 -11.82 -23.72 27.11
CA ASP A 580 -10.74 -22.95 27.72
C ASP A 580 -10.81 -21.47 27.31
N ALA A 581 -10.73 -20.58 28.30
CA ALA A 581 -10.85 -19.13 28.10
C ALA A 581 -9.72 -18.53 27.23
N ARG A 582 -8.63 -19.28 27.00
CA ARG A 582 -7.55 -18.90 26.07
C ARG A 582 -7.92 -19.14 24.62
N LEU A 583 -9.05 -19.79 24.33
CA LEU A 583 -9.56 -20.00 22.99
C LEU A 583 -10.68 -18.98 22.70
N THR A 584 -10.35 -17.94 21.93
CA THR A 584 -11.32 -16.94 21.51
C THR A 584 -12.22 -17.54 20.43
N LYS A 585 -13.51 -17.68 20.73
CA LYS A 585 -14.52 -18.23 19.81
C LYS A 585 -15.22 -17.07 19.11
N VAL A 586 -15.18 -17.06 17.78
CA VAL A 586 -15.80 -16.03 16.94
C VAL A 586 -16.60 -16.72 15.84
N GLY A 587 -17.60 -16.09 15.25
CA GLY A 587 -18.39 -16.74 14.20
C GLY A 587 -19.55 -17.57 14.76
N ALA A 588 -19.95 -18.59 13.99
CA ALA A 588 -21.16 -19.36 14.24
C ALA A 588 -21.27 -19.88 15.69
N THR A 589 -22.51 -20.01 16.19
CA THR A 589 -22.75 -20.50 17.56
C THR A 589 -22.22 -21.92 17.72
N PHE A 590 -21.46 -22.12 18.79
CA PHE A 590 -20.98 -23.42 19.18
C PHE A 590 -22.04 -24.11 20.06
N THR A 591 -22.68 -25.15 19.54
CA THR A 591 -23.63 -25.98 20.29
C THR A 591 -22.93 -27.19 20.89
N ASP A 592 -23.23 -27.53 22.14
CA ASP A 592 -22.80 -28.80 22.73
C ASP A 592 -23.65 -29.94 22.14
N THR A 593 -23.04 -30.80 21.31
CA THR A 593 -23.75 -31.96 20.73
C THR A 593 -23.37 -33.28 21.38
N LEU A 594 -22.20 -33.33 21.99
CA LEU A 594 -21.67 -34.44 22.78
C LEU A 594 -20.91 -33.83 23.95
N SER A 595 -20.85 -34.51 25.10
CA SER A 595 -20.18 -33.98 26.31
C SER A 595 -18.71 -33.56 26.09
N VAL A 596 -18.08 -33.97 24.98
CA VAL A 596 -16.67 -33.73 24.65
C VAL A 596 -16.43 -32.78 23.46
N TYR A 597 -17.42 -32.52 22.60
CA TYR A 597 -17.27 -31.65 21.40
C TYR A 597 -18.20 -30.43 21.34
N LYS A 598 -17.69 -29.31 20.81
CA LYS A 598 -18.50 -28.18 20.35
C LYS A 598 -18.74 -28.31 18.85
N ASN A 599 -20.00 -28.39 18.45
CA ASN A 599 -20.41 -28.39 17.06
C ASN A 599 -20.59 -26.96 16.55
N ALA A 600 -20.05 -26.67 15.38
CA ALA A 600 -20.42 -25.48 14.63
C ALA A 600 -21.85 -25.69 14.09
N ALA A 601 -22.84 -25.01 14.69
CA ALA A 601 -24.23 -25.11 14.23
C ALA A 601 -24.40 -24.60 12.79
N TYR A 602 -23.57 -23.63 12.41
CA TYR A 602 -23.49 -23.06 11.07
C TYR A 602 -22.04 -23.06 10.60
N SER A 603 -21.84 -22.96 9.29
CA SER A 603 -20.50 -22.91 8.69
C SER A 603 -19.76 -21.64 9.14
N GLY A 604 -18.46 -21.74 9.39
CA GLY A 604 -17.62 -20.56 9.67
C GLY A 604 -17.52 -20.19 11.16
N ALA A 605 -17.73 -21.16 12.05
CA ALA A 605 -17.28 -21.05 13.43
C ALA A 605 -15.75 -20.97 13.45
N ARG A 606 -15.19 -20.04 14.23
CA ARG A 606 -13.74 -19.78 14.28
C ARG A 606 -13.22 -19.88 15.70
N ILE A 607 -12.07 -20.50 15.84
CA ILE A 607 -11.34 -20.61 17.09
C ILE A 607 -9.99 -19.94 16.89
N ARG A 608 -9.72 -18.92 17.69
CA ARG A 608 -8.55 -18.07 17.56
C ARG A 608 -7.76 -18.07 18.85
N PHE A 609 -6.44 -18.13 18.73
CA PHE A 609 -5.54 -18.08 19.87
C PHE A 609 -4.14 -17.66 19.45
N LYS A 610 -3.33 -17.27 20.42
CA LYS A 610 -1.91 -17.04 20.24
C LYS A 610 -1.10 -18.17 20.85
N LEU A 611 -0.13 -18.71 20.11
CA LEU A 611 0.66 -19.86 20.54
C LEU A 611 2.16 -19.58 20.38
N ALA A 612 2.92 -19.66 21.47
CA ALA A 612 4.37 -19.76 21.44
C ALA A 612 4.78 -21.22 21.73
N GLY A 613 4.73 -22.06 20.71
CA GLY A 613 5.11 -23.47 20.72
C GLY A 613 5.72 -23.88 19.37
N SER A 614 6.33 -25.07 19.29
CA SER A 614 6.79 -25.65 18.01
C SER A 614 5.67 -26.38 17.27
N LYS A 615 4.64 -26.83 17.99
CA LYS A 615 3.50 -27.56 17.40
C LYS A 615 2.28 -27.53 18.30
N PHE A 616 1.13 -27.86 17.73
CA PHE A 616 -0.10 -28.18 18.45
C PHE A 616 -0.92 -29.22 17.69
N GLU A 617 -1.73 -29.99 18.38
CA GLU A 617 -2.72 -30.89 17.78
C GLU A 617 -4.12 -30.38 18.06
N MET A 618 -4.97 -30.39 17.03
CA MET A 618 -6.40 -30.11 17.16
C MET A 618 -7.15 -31.43 17.28
N ARG A 619 -8.07 -31.52 18.24
CA ARG A 619 -9.01 -32.64 18.32
C ARG A 619 -10.27 -32.30 17.53
N LEU A 620 -10.50 -33.02 16.45
CA LEU A 620 -11.61 -32.79 15.53
C LEU A 620 -12.51 -34.03 15.50
N PHE A 621 -13.79 -33.81 15.30
CA PHE A 621 -14.75 -34.85 14.93
C PHE A 621 -15.52 -34.32 13.74
N THR A 622 -15.51 -35.02 12.60
CA THR A 622 -16.28 -34.58 11.44
C THR A 622 -17.40 -35.55 11.17
N GLY A 623 -18.65 -35.06 11.13
CA GLY A 623 -19.77 -35.89 10.71
C GLY A 623 -19.70 -36.20 9.21
N SER A 624 -20.58 -37.08 8.74
CA SER A 624 -20.72 -37.47 7.32
C SER A 624 -20.95 -36.30 6.34
N VAL A 625 -21.33 -35.13 6.85
CA VAL A 625 -21.59 -33.90 6.08
C VAL A 625 -20.53 -32.81 6.27
N GLY A 626 -19.54 -33.00 7.15
CA GLY A 626 -18.62 -31.93 7.54
C GLY A 626 -17.56 -31.66 6.47
N ARG A 627 -17.60 -30.54 5.76
CA ARG A 627 -16.76 -30.34 4.56
C ARG A 627 -15.37 -29.77 4.84
N GLY A 628 -14.99 -29.66 6.11
CA GLY A 628 -13.59 -29.55 6.53
C GLY A 628 -13.30 -28.50 7.60
N VAL A 629 -12.01 -28.33 7.85
CA VAL A 629 -11.38 -27.29 8.66
C VAL A 629 -10.34 -26.56 7.84
N SER A 630 -10.16 -25.27 8.09
CA SER A 630 -9.02 -24.51 7.58
C SER A 630 -8.25 -23.91 8.73
N VAL A 631 -6.93 -23.86 8.60
CA VAL A 631 -6.03 -23.31 9.63
C VAL A 631 -5.23 -22.18 9.00
N LYS A 632 -5.30 -21.00 9.62
CA LYS A 632 -4.35 -19.92 9.37
C LYS A 632 -3.29 -19.88 10.46
N VAL A 633 -2.08 -19.58 10.04
CA VAL A 633 -0.95 -19.28 10.91
C VAL A 633 -0.42 -17.91 10.50
N ASP A 634 -0.45 -16.98 11.44
CA ASP A 634 -0.05 -15.60 11.30
C ASP A 634 -0.81 -14.84 10.17
N GLY A 635 -1.99 -15.34 9.75
CA GLY A 635 -2.78 -14.76 8.66
C GLY A 635 -2.71 -15.53 7.33
N GLU A 636 -1.83 -16.52 7.22
CA GLU A 636 -1.68 -17.36 6.02
C GLU A 636 -2.25 -18.76 6.22
N TYR A 637 -2.92 -19.29 5.19
CA TYR A 637 -3.41 -20.67 5.21
C TYR A 637 -2.26 -21.65 5.02
N ILE A 638 -2.13 -22.60 5.94
CA ILE A 638 -1.10 -23.64 5.87
C ILE A 638 -1.49 -24.81 4.96
N ARG A 639 -2.77 -24.91 4.60
CA ARG A 639 -3.29 -25.87 3.63
C ARG A 639 -4.58 -25.35 3.01
N THR A 640 -4.68 -25.45 1.68
CA THR A 640 -5.85 -25.08 0.87
C THR A 640 -6.54 -26.28 0.22
N SER A 641 -5.96 -27.49 0.30
CA SER A 641 -6.55 -28.70 -0.28
C SER A 641 -7.67 -29.27 0.60
N PRO A 642 -8.73 -29.88 0.00
CA PRO A 642 -9.73 -30.64 0.73
C PRO A 642 -9.08 -31.72 1.60
N TRP A 643 -9.75 -32.06 2.70
CA TRP A 643 -9.26 -33.04 3.66
C TRP A 643 -9.01 -34.39 2.97
N PRO A 644 -8.04 -35.20 3.44
CA PRO A 644 -7.87 -36.54 2.91
C PRO A 644 -9.20 -37.29 3.01
N ALA A 645 -9.52 -38.13 2.02
CA ALA A 645 -10.82 -38.80 1.87
C ALA A 645 -11.29 -39.62 3.09
N GLY A 646 -10.45 -39.81 4.13
CA GLY A 646 -10.78 -40.54 5.35
C GLY A 646 -11.29 -39.71 6.53
N MET A 647 -11.41 -38.38 6.45
CA MET A 647 -11.87 -37.61 7.61
C MET A 647 -13.39 -37.56 7.79
N LEU A 648 -14.18 -37.84 6.75
CA LEU A 648 -15.64 -37.79 6.73
C LEU A 648 -16.31 -39.06 7.28
N ASP A 649 -15.71 -39.68 8.28
CA ASP A 649 -16.06 -41.02 8.76
C ASP A 649 -16.82 -41.02 10.09
N SER A 650 -17.18 -39.85 10.63
CA SER A 650 -17.81 -39.72 11.95
C SER A 650 -16.94 -40.28 13.09
N THR A 651 -15.62 -40.21 12.95
CA THR A 651 -14.67 -40.58 14.01
C THR A 651 -13.88 -39.37 14.54
N ASN A 652 -13.08 -39.61 15.58
CA ASN A 652 -12.20 -38.58 16.14
C ASN A 652 -10.89 -38.54 15.36
N HIS A 653 -10.47 -37.35 14.97
CA HIS A 653 -9.20 -37.12 14.29
C HIS A 653 -8.33 -36.18 15.11
N LEU A 654 -7.03 -36.44 15.11
CA LEU A 654 -6.02 -35.51 15.62
C LEU A 654 -5.29 -34.88 14.44
N ALA A 655 -5.33 -33.56 14.34
CA ALA A 655 -4.66 -32.81 13.30
C ALA A 655 -3.49 -32.03 13.90
N LEU A 656 -2.27 -32.51 13.65
CA LEU A 656 -1.02 -31.93 14.10
C LEU A 656 -0.59 -30.80 13.15
N VAL A 657 -0.42 -29.60 13.70
CA VAL A 657 0.26 -28.49 13.04
C VAL A 657 1.66 -28.39 13.64
N ASP A 658 2.68 -28.61 12.81
CA ASP A 658 4.09 -28.56 13.19
C ASP A 658 4.79 -27.39 12.48
N PHE A 659 5.34 -26.47 13.26
CA PHE A 659 6.08 -25.31 12.75
C PHE A 659 7.54 -25.66 12.42
N GLY A 660 7.93 -26.93 12.56
CA GLY A 660 9.29 -27.42 12.39
C GLY A 660 10.08 -27.44 13.70
N THR A 661 11.25 -28.07 13.64
CA THR A 661 12.18 -28.12 14.78
C THR A 661 12.60 -26.71 15.20
N ASN A 662 12.61 -26.46 16.50
CA ASN A 662 13.17 -25.24 17.09
C ASN A 662 14.68 -25.17 16.81
N ALA A 663 15.08 -24.67 15.65
CA ALA A 663 16.46 -24.25 15.48
C ALA A 663 16.67 -23.00 16.33
N LEU A 664 17.49 -23.12 17.38
CA LEU A 664 18.00 -21.95 18.09
C LEU A 664 18.85 -21.16 17.09
N THR A 665 18.29 -20.05 16.62
CA THR A 665 19.04 -19.06 15.88
C THR A 665 19.59 -18.03 16.86
N TYR A 666 20.79 -17.56 16.61
CA TYR A 666 21.41 -16.51 17.39
C TYR A 666 21.67 -15.33 16.48
N THR A 667 21.43 -14.13 17.01
CA THR A 667 21.64 -12.87 16.31
C THR A 667 22.49 -11.99 17.21
N GLY A 668 23.54 -11.40 16.66
CA GLY A 668 24.40 -10.46 17.41
C GLY A 668 23.60 -9.19 17.71
N ILE A 669 23.58 -8.77 18.97
CA ILE A 669 22.87 -7.54 19.38
C ILE A 669 23.81 -6.38 19.68
N ASP A 670 25.05 -6.67 20.07
CA ASP A 670 26.06 -5.65 20.32
C ASP A 670 27.49 -6.19 20.23
N VAL A 671 28.46 -5.30 20.15
CA VAL A 671 29.88 -5.59 20.32
C VAL A 671 30.23 -5.38 21.80
N TYR A 672 30.42 -6.48 22.54
CA TYR A 672 30.81 -6.44 23.95
C TYR A 672 32.19 -5.81 24.14
N ALA A 673 33.15 -6.25 23.33
CA ALA A 673 34.54 -5.82 23.42
C ALA A 673 35.30 -6.09 22.11
N ILE A 674 36.36 -5.31 21.89
CA ILE A 674 37.36 -5.57 20.87
C ILE A 674 38.45 -6.44 21.53
N GLY A 675 38.54 -7.70 21.11
CA GLY A 675 39.52 -8.65 21.65
C GLY A 675 40.94 -8.38 21.14
N ASN A 676 41.06 -7.99 19.87
CA ASN A 676 42.29 -7.50 19.23
C ASN A 676 41.86 -6.46 18.18
N GLY A 677 42.37 -5.24 18.26
CA GLY A 677 42.02 -4.19 17.31
C GLY A 677 42.63 -4.37 15.92
N GLY A 678 43.58 -5.30 15.77
CA GLY A 678 44.30 -5.54 14.51
C GLY A 678 45.14 -4.33 14.08
N SER A 679 45.47 -4.23 12.80
CA SER A 679 46.26 -3.12 12.24
C SER A 679 45.80 -2.76 10.83
N GLY A 680 46.06 -1.53 10.38
CA GLY A 680 45.74 -1.07 9.02
C GLY A 680 44.28 -0.67 8.79
N TYR A 681 43.49 -0.54 9.85
CA TYR A 681 42.08 -0.14 9.75
C TYR A 681 41.88 1.37 9.69
N ILE A 682 40.81 1.78 9.00
CA ILE A 682 40.25 3.13 9.07
C ILE A 682 38.79 3.10 9.53
N ALA A 683 38.30 4.22 10.05
CA ALA A 683 36.87 4.33 10.39
C ALA A 683 36.02 4.21 9.11
N GLY A 684 34.98 3.39 9.14
CA GLY A 684 34.14 3.06 7.99
C GLY A 684 34.37 1.65 7.42
N ASP A 685 35.51 1.00 7.73
CA ASP A 685 35.76 -0.37 7.29
C ASP A 685 34.66 -1.33 7.79
N ILE A 686 34.17 -2.20 6.91
CA ILE A 686 33.24 -3.26 7.25
C ILE A 686 34.01 -4.57 7.40
N ILE A 687 33.92 -5.20 8.57
CA ILE A 687 34.61 -6.45 8.89
C ILE A 687 33.58 -7.57 8.96
N THR A 688 33.78 -8.61 8.15
CA THR A 688 33.03 -9.87 8.25
C THR A 688 33.72 -10.78 9.25
N LEU A 689 32.98 -11.32 10.23
CA LEU A 689 33.55 -12.15 11.29
C LEU A 689 33.44 -13.65 10.98
N ALA A 690 34.50 -14.39 11.34
CA ALA A 690 34.59 -15.84 11.33
C ALA A 690 34.38 -16.44 12.73
N GLY A 691 33.76 -17.61 12.79
CA GLY A 691 33.52 -18.40 14.00
C GLY A 691 32.07 -18.86 14.11
N GLY A 692 31.81 -19.98 14.79
CA GLY A 692 30.47 -20.58 14.89
C GLY A 692 29.98 -21.19 13.57
N THR A 693 28.72 -21.60 13.54
CA THR A 693 28.01 -22.09 12.35
C THR A 693 26.92 -21.08 11.99
N PHE A 694 26.97 -20.54 10.77
CA PHE A 694 26.04 -19.49 10.32
C PHE A 694 25.55 -19.73 8.89
N THR A 695 24.38 -19.17 8.59
CA THR A 695 23.87 -19.02 7.22
C THR A 695 24.21 -17.64 6.65
N VAL A 696 24.31 -16.63 7.52
CA VAL A 696 24.77 -15.26 7.19
C VAL A 696 25.79 -14.84 8.25
N PRO A 697 27.05 -14.51 7.88
CA PRO A 697 28.04 -14.08 8.86
C PRO A 697 27.69 -12.71 9.44
N MET A 698 28.06 -12.48 10.69
CA MET A 698 27.98 -11.17 11.32
C MET A 698 28.99 -10.22 10.67
N ARG A 699 28.57 -8.97 10.43
CA ARG A 699 29.42 -7.89 9.95
C ARG A 699 29.37 -6.73 10.94
N ILE A 700 30.52 -6.14 11.19
CA ILE A 700 30.65 -4.91 11.99
C ILE A 700 31.18 -3.78 11.12
N ILE A 701 30.90 -2.55 11.51
CA ILE A 701 31.53 -1.35 10.98
C ILE A 701 32.50 -0.78 12.02
N VAL A 702 33.71 -0.47 11.60
CA VAL A 702 34.72 0.21 12.42
C VAL A 702 34.30 1.66 12.61
N THR A 703 34.12 2.10 13.84
CA THR A 703 33.67 3.47 14.16
C THR A 703 34.79 4.36 14.69
N LYS A 704 35.84 3.78 15.28
CA LYS A 704 37.02 4.50 15.79
C LYS A 704 38.29 3.68 15.62
N VAL A 705 39.38 4.35 15.25
CA VAL A 705 40.73 3.79 15.13
C VAL A 705 41.75 4.68 15.83
N ALA A 706 42.82 4.09 16.37
CA ALA A 706 43.99 4.78 16.89
C ALA A 706 45.24 4.13 16.29
N SER A 707 46.03 4.88 15.52
CA SER A 707 47.22 4.36 14.80
C SER A 707 46.93 3.10 13.97
N GLY A 708 45.78 3.05 13.28
CA GLY A 708 45.35 1.91 12.47
C GLY A 708 44.79 0.71 13.24
N VAL A 709 44.71 0.79 14.58
CA VAL A 709 44.15 -0.23 15.47
C VAL A 709 42.71 0.13 15.81
N ILE A 710 41.77 -0.81 15.72
CA ILE A 710 40.36 -0.58 16.05
C ILE A 710 40.21 -0.31 17.55
N THR A 711 39.59 0.82 17.89
CA THR A 711 39.23 1.20 19.28
C THR A 711 37.72 1.34 19.48
N GLY A 712 36.94 1.31 18.40
CA GLY A 712 35.48 1.28 18.44
C GLY A 712 34.89 0.59 17.20
N ALA A 713 33.85 -0.22 17.41
CA ALA A 713 33.11 -0.92 16.37
C ALA A 713 31.62 -0.99 16.74
N LYS A 714 30.76 -1.12 15.72
CA LYS A 714 29.30 -1.33 15.87
C LYS A 714 28.86 -2.46 14.95
N ILE A 715 27.81 -3.20 15.31
CA ILE A 715 27.19 -4.17 14.38
C ILE A 715 26.61 -3.45 13.17
N TYR A 716 27.06 -3.85 11.98
CA TYR A 716 26.52 -3.43 10.68
C TYR A 716 25.44 -4.40 10.20
N ASP A 717 25.70 -5.70 10.32
CA ASP A 717 24.76 -6.79 10.05
C ASP A 717 24.91 -7.84 11.17
N PRO A 718 23.85 -8.16 11.92
CA PRO A 718 23.97 -9.04 13.08
C PRO A 718 24.19 -10.52 12.74
N GLY A 719 24.08 -10.91 11.46
CA GLY A 719 24.22 -12.29 11.00
C GLY A 719 23.11 -13.24 11.49
N SER A 720 23.20 -14.51 11.11
CA SER A 720 22.26 -15.58 11.47
C SER A 720 23.01 -16.88 11.75
N TYR A 721 23.10 -17.24 13.03
CA TYR A 721 23.92 -18.35 13.53
C TYR A 721 23.05 -19.49 14.05
N THR A 722 23.37 -20.73 13.68
CA THR A 722 22.77 -21.95 14.27
C THR A 722 23.59 -22.48 15.44
N ALA A 723 24.88 -22.13 15.48
CA ALA A 723 25.74 -22.31 16.64
C ALA A 723 26.65 -21.09 16.78
N VAL A 724 26.59 -20.41 17.92
CA VAL A 724 27.50 -19.28 18.19
C VAL A 724 28.85 -19.79 18.71
N PRO A 725 29.94 -19.05 18.47
CA PRO A 725 31.15 -19.21 19.28
C PRO A 725 30.79 -19.14 20.77
N ALA A 726 31.48 -19.90 21.63
CA ALA A 726 31.23 -19.91 23.06
C ALA A 726 31.17 -18.47 23.63
N HIS A 727 30.25 -18.21 24.56
CA HIS A 727 30.07 -16.87 25.12
C HIS A 727 31.40 -16.33 25.66
N GLY A 728 31.79 -15.13 25.20
CA GLY A 728 33.04 -14.48 25.58
C GLY A 728 34.24 -14.78 24.67
N SER A 729 34.11 -15.70 23.71
CA SER A 729 35.16 -16.00 22.73
C SER A 729 35.35 -14.87 21.71
N ASN A 730 36.60 -14.63 21.33
CA ASN A 730 36.96 -13.76 20.22
C ASN A 730 36.56 -14.39 18.88
N MET A 731 35.79 -13.68 18.07
CA MET A 731 35.59 -13.99 16.65
C MET A 731 36.68 -13.31 15.83
N ALA A 732 37.39 -14.08 15.01
CA ALA A 732 38.41 -13.54 14.12
C ALA A 732 37.79 -12.85 12.91
N GLN A 733 38.49 -11.88 12.34
CA GLN A 733 38.17 -11.35 11.02
C GLN A 733 38.26 -12.46 9.96
N ALA A 734 37.20 -12.61 9.17
CA ALA A 734 37.21 -13.38 7.92
C ALA A 734 37.68 -12.52 6.74
N SER A 735 37.15 -11.29 6.65
CA SER A 735 37.49 -10.31 5.61
C SER A 735 37.17 -8.89 6.08
N ALA A 736 37.74 -7.88 5.41
CA ALA A 736 37.37 -6.48 5.58
C ALA A 736 37.28 -5.78 4.21
N THR A 737 36.52 -4.68 4.12
CA THR A 737 36.47 -3.83 2.91
C THR A 737 37.73 -2.98 2.71
N GLY A 738 38.56 -2.83 3.73
CA GLY A 738 39.83 -2.09 3.71
C GLY A 738 41.07 -2.98 3.87
N ALA A 739 42.24 -2.36 4.00
CA ALA A 739 43.53 -3.06 4.16
C ALA A 739 43.76 -3.64 5.57
N GLY A 740 42.84 -3.41 6.50
CA GLY A 740 42.99 -3.84 7.89
C GLY A 740 43.00 -5.35 8.06
N THR A 741 43.86 -5.85 8.95
CA THR A 741 44.02 -7.29 9.24
C THR A 741 44.11 -7.57 10.74
N GLY A 742 43.76 -8.79 11.15
CA GLY A 742 43.97 -9.31 12.51
C GLY A 742 42.96 -8.84 13.56
N ALA A 743 41.82 -8.27 13.18
CA ALA A 743 40.81 -7.87 14.15
C ALA A 743 40.14 -9.10 14.80
N GLN A 744 39.87 -8.99 16.10
CA GLN A 744 39.09 -9.95 16.87
C GLN A 744 38.02 -9.24 17.68
N ILE A 745 36.78 -9.70 17.57
CA ILE A 745 35.60 -9.03 18.15
C ILE A 745 34.85 -10.01 19.04
N ARG A 746 34.37 -9.53 20.21
CA ARG A 746 33.49 -10.30 21.10
C ARG A 746 32.06 -9.77 20.97
N PRO A 747 31.17 -10.44 20.21
CA PRO A 747 29.76 -10.06 20.18
C PRO A 747 28.99 -10.54 21.42
N ILE A 748 27.90 -9.82 21.71
CA ILE A 748 26.83 -10.29 22.60
C ILE A 748 25.76 -10.95 21.73
N TRP A 749 25.43 -12.19 22.05
CA TRP A 749 24.41 -12.96 21.35
C TRP A 749 23.10 -12.97 22.12
N THR A 750 21.99 -12.77 21.41
CA THR A 750 20.67 -13.17 21.91
C THR A 750 20.20 -14.44 21.23
N LYS A 751 19.62 -15.34 22.04
CA LYS A 751 18.92 -16.53 21.56
C LYS A 751 17.57 -16.12 20.98
N ARG A 752 17.31 -16.47 19.74
CA ARG A 752 15.98 -16.45 19.10
C ARG A 752 15.63 -17.87 18.67
N LEU A 753 14.55 -18.40 19.20
CA LEU A 753 13.99 -19.62 18.64
C LEU A 753 13.37 -19.26 17.28
N SER A 754 13.84 -19.91 16.21
CA SER A 754 13.33 -19.64 14.85
C SER A 754 11.85 -19.97 14.71
N THR A 755 11.36 -20.99 15.43
CA THR A 755 9.97 -21.46 15.32
C THR A 755 9.08 -21.08 16.52
N LYS A 756 9.61 -21.09 17.77
CA LYS A 756 8.96 -20.51 18.97
C LYS A 756 8.96 -18.97 18.97
N LYS A 757 8.26 -18.38 17.99
CA LYS A 757 7.67 -17.03 18.12
C LYS A 757 6.21 -17.16 18.55
N MET A 758 5.65 -16.12 19.15
CA MET A 758 4.20 -16.06 19.38
C MET A 758 3.52 -16.03 18.01
N ARG A 759 2.70 -17.05 17.73
CA ARG A 759 1.95 -17.21 16.49
C ARG A 759 0.50 -16.84 16.68
N GLU A 760 -0.11 -16.27 15.67
CA GLU A 760 -1.54 -16.04 15.57
C GLU A 760 -2.18 -17.21 14.84
N ILE A 761 -2.96 -18.03 15.55
CA ILE A 761 -3.63 -19.20 14.98
C ILE A 761 -5.13 -18.93 14.87
N GLU A 762 -5.70 -19.18 13.68
CA GLU A 762 -7.14 -19.20 13.44
C GLU A 762 -7.54 -20.54 12.83
N ILE A 763 -8.44 -21.26 13.49
CA ILE A 763 -9.06 -22.48 13.00
C ILE A 763 -10.49 -22.11 12.57
N THR A 764 -10.84 -22.31 11.30
CA THR A 764 -12.21 -22.15 10.83
C THR A 764 -12.82 -23.52 10.57
N LEU A 765 -13.92 -23.79 11.26
CA LEU A 765 -14.69 -25.02 11.18
C LEU A 765 -15.84 -24.86 10.19
N ASP A 766 -16.12 -25.93 9.44
CA ASP A 766 -17.34 -26.01 8.66
C ASP A 766 -18.54 -26.56 9.46
N ALA A 767 -19.74 -26.43 8.89
CA ALA A 767 -20.95 -27.02 9.44
C ALA A 767 -20.77 -28.54 9.67
N GLY A 768 -21.16 -29.04 10.84
CA GLY A 768 -21.03 -30.45 11.19
C GLY A 768 -19.62 -30.91 11.58
N THR A 769 -18.62 -30.03 11.48
CA THR A 769 -17.34 -30.26 12.14
C THR A 769 -17.42 -29.82 13.60
N ARG A 770 -16.89 -30.66 14.47
CA ARG A 770 -16.87 -30.44 15.91
C ARG A 770 -15.46 -30.36 16.43
N PHE A 771 -15.24 -29.43 17.36
CA PHE A 771 -13.94 -29.18 17.97
C PHE A 771 -13.91 -29.65 19.42
N GLY A 772 -12.93 -30.48 19.75
CA GLY A 772 -12.76 -31.12 21.06
C GLY A 772 -11.70 -30.48 21.96
N GLY A 773 -10.95 -29.49 21.45
CA GLY A 773 -9.84 -28.86 22.17
C GLY A 773 -8.51 -28.96 21.42
N LEU A 774 -7.43 -28.55 22.09
CA LEU A 774 -6.06 -28.65 21.61
C LEU A 774 -5.22 -29.51 22.55
N ASN A 775 -4.25 -30.23 22.00
CA ASN A 775 -3.09 -30.70 22.75
C ASN A 775 -1.92 -29.79 22.37
N ILE A 776 -1.25 -29.20 23.36
CA ILE A 776 -0.05 -28.38 23.16
C ILE A 776 1.13 -28.96 23.94
N GLU A 777 2.34 -28.61 23.52
CA GLU A 777 3.56 -28.99 24.25
C GLU A 777 3.55 -28.42 25.68
N ALA A 778 4.09 -29.16 26.65
CA ALA A 778 4.12 -28.76 28.06
C ALA A 778 4.72 -27.35 28.31
N ASN A 779 5.65 -26.94 27.45
CA ASN A 779 6.37 -25.68 27.52
C ASN A 779 5.89 -24.65 26.47
N ALA A 780 4.75 -24.90 25.82
CA ALA A 780 4.12 -23.93 24.94
C ALA A 780 3.32 -22.91 25.76
N THR A 781 3.36 -21.64 25.35
CA THR A 781 2.48 -20.60 25.92
C THR A 781 1.28 -20.41 25.01
N LEU A 782 0.08 -20.54 25.57
CA LEU A 782 -1.18 -20.25 24.88
C LEU A 782 -1.81 -18.99 25.49
N LEU A 783 -2.14 -18.01 24.66
CA LEU A 783 -2.80 -16.77 25.05
C LEU A 783 -4.10 -16.59 24.24
N PRO A 784 -5.12 -15.92 24.79
CA PRO A 784 -6.30 -15.55 24.02
C PRO A 784 -5.93 -14.66 22.83
N TRP A 785 -6.72 -14.76 21.75
CA TRP A 785 -6.61 -13.80 20.66
C TRP A 785 -7.10 -12.44 21.16
N PRO A 786 -6.35 -11.34 20.96
CA PRO A 786 -6.80 -10.02 21.33
C PRO A 786 -7.99 -9.67 20.45
N GLU A 787 -9.20 -9.80 20.98
CA GLU A 787 -10.39 -9.43 20.25
C GLU A 787 -10.30 -7.93 19.95
N GLN A 788 -10.31 -7.58 18.67
CA GLN A 788 -10.28 -6.18 18.28
C GLN A 788 -11.66 -5.59 18.53
N ALA A 789 -11.88 -5.10 19.76
CA ALA A 789 -13.10 -4.39 20.17
C ALA A 789 -13.39 -3.12 19.33
N VAL A 790 -12.49 -2.77 18.40
CA VAL A 790 -12.54 -1.54 17.60
C VAL A 790 -13.31 -1.73 16.29
N TYR A 791 -13.49 -2.96 15.80
CA TYR A 791 -14.24 -3.18 14.57
C TYR A 791 -15.73 -3.40 14.87
N GLY A 792 -16.58 -2.72 14.10
CA GLY A 792 -17.99 -3.09 14.03
C GLY A 792 -18.10 -4.55 13.62
N ARG A 793 -19.09 -5.24 14.16
CA ARG A 793 -19.27 -6.69 14.02
C ARG A 793 -20.15 -6.97 12.81
N TRP A 794 -19.67 -7.77 11.86
CA TRP A 794 -20.31 -8.02 10.56
C TRP A 794 -20.90 -9.42 10.52
N MET A 795 -22.10 -9.58 10.01
CA MET A 795 -22.69 -10.89 9.77
C MET A 795 -23.00 -11.06 8.30
N ILE A 796 -22.50 -12.12 7.69
CA ILE A 796 -22.80 -12.49 6.30
C ILE A 796 -23.72 -13.71 6.36
N VAL A 797 -24.97 -13.51 5.97
CA VAL A 797 -26.05 -14.48 6.02
C VAL A 797 -26.35 -14.96 4.61
N GLY A 798 -26.61 -16.24 4.42
CA GLY A 798 -27.13 -16.73 3.16
C GLY A 798 -27.39 -18.24 3.15
N ASP A 799 -27.42 -18.79 1.95
CA ASP A 799 -27.85 -20.16 1.69
C ASP A 799 -26.70 -21.17 1.52
N SER A 800 -26.85 -22.19 0.65
CA SER A 800 -25.83 -23.21 0.38
C SER A 800 -24.50 -22.61 -0.07
N TYR A 801 -24.54 -21.48 -0.76
CA TYR A 801 -23.38 -20.72 -1.18
C TYR A 801 -22.57 -20.23 0.02
N THR A 802 -23.27 -19.72 1.03
CA THR A 802 -22.69 -19.22 2.28
C THR A 802 -22.33 -20.39 3.20
N SER A 803 -23.02 -21.52 3.05
CA SER A 803 -22.80 -22.75 3.81
C SER A 803 -21.65 -23.60 3.29
N HIS A 804 -20.77 -23.06 2.44
CA HIS A 804 -19.60 -23.79 1.89
C HIS A 804 -20.03 -24.94 0.95
N ALA A 805 -20.99 -24.71 0.06
CA ALA A 805 -21.15 -25.58 -1.09
C ALA A 805 -20.04 -25.36 -2.13
N GLN A 806 -19.35 -26.44 -2.51
CA GLN A 806 -18.43 -26.49 -3.67
C GLN A 806 -17.20 -25.55 -3.62
N CYS A 807 -16.84 -25.02 -2.45
CA CYS A 807 -15.55 -24.35 -2.25
C CYS A 807 -14.53 -25.30 -1.59
N ASP A 808 -13.24 -25.08 -1.85
CA ASP A 808 -12.18 -26.06 -1.53
C ASP A 808 -12.00 -26.24 -0.01
N HIS A 809 -12.24 -25.16 0.76
CA HIS A 809 -12.13 -25.16 2.21
C HIS A 809 -12.97 -24.02 2.84
N PRO A 810 -13.23 -24.04 4.17
CA PRO A 810 -14.18 -23.10 4.78
C PRO A 810 -13.79 -21.64 4.60
N ALA A 811 -12.50 -21.39 4.65
CA ALA A 811 -11.93 -20.08 4.44
C ALA A 811 -11.94 -19.58 2.99
N ALA A 812 -12.09 -20.48 2.02
CA ALA A 812 -12.17 -20.20 0.59
C ALA A 812 -13.58 -19.77 0.17
N ASN A 813 -14.54 -19.84 1.09
CA ASN A 813 -15.88 -19.40 0.84
C ASN A 813 -15.94 -17.90 0.57
N TYR A 814 -16.79 -17.48 -0.36
CA TYR A 814 -16.90 -16.09 -0.76
C TYR A 814 -17.19 -15.14 0.43
N ALA A 815 -17.95 -15.58 1.45
CA ALA A 815 -18.24 -14.75 2.62
C ALA A 815 -16.98 -14.47 3.46
N ALA A 816 -16.11 -15.47 3.63
CA ALA A 816 -14.83 -15.30 4.33
C ALA A 816 -13.90 -14.36 3.54
N GLN A 817 -13.84 -14.55 2.23
CA GLN A 817 -13.05 -13.69 1.35
C GLN A 817 -13.59 -12.27 1.27
N LEU A 818 -14.91 -12.10 1.24
CA LEU A 818 -15.58 -10.80 1.29
C LEU A 818 -15.19 -10.06 2.57
N ALA A 819 -15.22 -10.74 3.72
CA ALA A 819 -14.77 -10.15 4.99
C ALA A 819 -13.29 -9.75 4.96
N CYS A 820 -12.41 -10.54 4.33
CA CYS A 820 -11.01 -10.17 4.10
C CYS A 820 -10.87 -8.93 3.21
N LYS A 821 -11.56 -8.87 2.07
CA LYS A 821 -11.52 -7.74 1.13
C LYS A 821 -12.13 -6.48 1.72
N LEU A 822 -13.11 -6.62 2.60
CA LEU A 822 -13.69 -5.55 3.39
C LEU A 822 -12.84 -5.19 4.62
N GLY A 823 -11.71 -5.85 4.88
CA GLY A 823 -10.87 -5.54 6.05
C GLY A 823 -11.56 -5.81 7.41
N VAL A 824 -12.64 -6.59 7.43
CA VAL A 824 -13.44 -6.92 8.63
C VAL A 824 -13.32 -8.40 9.01
N HIS A 825 -12.32 -9.10 8.46
CA HIS A 825 -12.03 -10.50 8.75
C HIS A 825 -11.89 -10.79 10.25
N ASP A 826 -11.50 -9.80 11.06
CA ASP A 826 -11.40 -9.97 12.50
C ASP A 826 -12.72 -9.94 13.25
N ALA A 827 -13.79 -9.40 12.66
CA ALA A 827 -15.05 -9.16 13.34
C ALA A 827 -16.27 -9.66 12.54
N TYR A 828 -16.09 -10.64 11.64
CA TYR A 828 -17.21 -11.19 10.87
C TYR A 828 -17.76 -12.53 11.42
N TRP A 829 -19.04 -12.75 11.17
CA TRP A 829 -19.74 -14.02 11.31
C TRP A 829 -20.22 -14.46 9.95
N ARG A 830 -20.12 -15.76 9.69
CA ARG A 830 -20.76 -16.39 8.54
C ARG A 830 -21.91 -17.25 9.05
N VAL A 831 -23.06 -17.12 8.41
CA VAL A 831 -24.27 -17.88 8.73
C VAL A 831 -24.86 -18.39 7.42
N GLY A 832 -24.40 -19.56 7.00
CA GLY A 832 -24.92 -20.24 5.82
C GLY A 832 -25.72 -21.47 6.18
N TYR A 833 -26.88 -21.66 5.56
CA TYR A 833 -27.67 -22.89 5.68
C TYR A 833 -28.03 -23.42 4.29
N SER A 834 -27.66 -24.67 4.00
CA SER A 834 -27.89 -25.24 2.68
C SER A 834 -29.37 -25.36 2.36
N GLY A 835 -29.77 -24.89 1.17
CA GLY A 835 -31.14 -24.99 0.69
C GLY A 835 -32.10 -23.95 1.23
N ILE A 836 -31.71 -23.04 2.13
CA ILE A 836 -32.59 -21.98 2.69
C ILE A 836 -32.94 -20.91 1.64
N GLY A 837 -34.21 -20.47 1.63
CA GLY A 837 -34.70 -19.33 0.86
C GLY A 837 -35.35 -18.28 1.77
N TRP A 838 -35.83 -17.19 1.19
CA TRP A 838 -36.65 -16.21 1.92
C TRP A 838 -37.93 -16.88 2.43
N ILE A 839 -38.69 -17.55 1.55
CA ILE A 839 -39.97 -18.19 1.89
C ILE A 839 -39.80 -19.67 2.24
N ILE A 840 -39.13 -20.42 1.37
CA ILE A 840 -39.03 -21.89 1.47
C ILE A 840 -37.58 -22.29 1.27
N GLY A 841 -37.07 -23.08 2.21
CA GLY A 841 -35.77 -23.72 2.08
C GLY A 841 -35.86 -25.20 1.76
N GLY A 842 -36.07 -25.52 0.48
CA GLY A 842 -36.03 -26.88 -0.05
C GLY A 842 -36.70 -27.97 0.81
N PRO A 843 -36.18 -29.20 0.84
CA PRO A 843 -36.78 -30.31 1.59
C PRO A 843 -36.74 -30.12 3.11
N THR A 844 -36.00 -29.13 3.61
CA THR A 844 -35.85 -28.88 5.04
C THR A 844 -36.92 -27.97 5.64
N ASN A 845 -37.74 -27.28 4.82
CA ASN A 845 -38.74 -26.30 5.26
C ASN A 845 -38.18 -25.19 6.17
N VAL A 846 -36.91 -24.83 6.01
CA VAL A 846 -36.24 -23.78 6.79
C VAL A 846 -36.30 -22.48 5.99
N GLY A 847 -36.78 -21.38 6.57
CA GLY A 847 -36.84 -20.06 5.95
C GLY A 847 -35.93 -19.05 6.65
N ILE A 848 -35.79 -17.84 6.11
CA ILE A 848 -34.99 -16.77 6.74
C ILE A 848 -35.40 -16.50 8.21
N ASP A 849 -36.66 -16.77 8.56
CA ASP A 849 -37.17 -16.62 9.92
C ASP A 849 -36.37 -17.45 10.94
N ASP A 850 -35.88 -18.64 10.55
CA ASP A 850 -35.05 -19.52 11.39
C ASP A 850 -33.69 -18.90 11.73
N LEU A 851 -33.21 -17.97 10.90
CA LEU A 851 -31.98 -17.22 11.15
C LEU A 851 -32.24 -15.90 11.90
N THR A 852 -33.48 -15.49 12.09
CA THR A 852 -33.82 -14.21 12.76
C THR A 852 -33.38 -14.20 14.21
N SER A 853 -33.65 -15.27 14.95
CA SER A 853 -33.20 -15.42 16.35
C SER A 853 -31.67 -15.38 16.45
N TYR A 854 -30.98 -15.92 15.45
CA TYR A 854 -29.53 -15.92 15.38
C TYR A 854 -28.96 -14.52 15.13
N VAL A 855 -29.49 -13.81 14.13
CA VAL A 855 -29.09 -12.43 13.81
C VAL A 855 -29.34 -11.52 15.01
N THR A 856 -30.55 -11.57 15.56
CA THR A 856 -30.95 -10.70 16.68
C THR A 856 -30.21 -11.02 17.98
N GLY A 857 -29.96 -12.30 18.27
CA GLY A 857 -29.23 -12.73 19.47
C GLY A 857 -27.75 -12.37 19.47
N ASN A 858 -27.12 -12.23 18.30
CA ASN A 858 -25.70 -11.81 18.19
C ASN A 858 -25.54 -10.29 18.06
N ALA A 859 -26.60 -9.57 17.68
CA ALA A 859 -26.65 -8.12 17.55
C ALA A 859 -25.54 -7.49 16.68
N PRO A 860 -25.29 -7.98 15.44
CA PRO A 860 -24.26 -7.42 14.57
C PRO A 860 -24.51 -5.93 14.26
N ASP A 861 -23.45 -5.19 13.92
CA ASP A 861 -23.53 -3.80 13.47
C ASP A 861 -23.89 -3.71 11.99
N VAL A 862 -23.49 -4.71 11.20
CA VAL A 862 -23.80 -4.84 9.77
C VAL A 862 -24.23 -6.27 9.47
N VAL A 863 -25.32 -6.44 8.71
CA VAL A 863 -25.75 -7.73 8.16
C VAL A 863 -25.77 -7.63 6.64
N VAL A 864 -25.04 -8.52 5.97
CA VAL A 864 -25.06 -8.69 4.52
C VAL A 864 -25.79 -9.99 4.21
N VAL A 865 -26.87 -9.95 3.44
CA VAL A 865 -27.73 -11.11 3.17
C VAL A 865 -27.63 -11.50 1.70
N PHE A 866 -27.27 -12.76 1.41
CA PHE A 866 -27.16 -13.36 0.07
C PHE A 866 -28.15 -14.53 -0.07
N MET A 867 -29.34 -14.29 -0.64
CA MET A 867 -30.42 -15.29 -0.72
C MET A 867 -31.31 -15.07 -1.95
N GLY A 868 -32.10 -16.08 -2.32
CA GLY A 868 -33.07 -15.99 -3.42
C GLY A 868 -32.98 -17.13 -4.43
N GLY A 869 -31.85 -17.82 -4.52
CA GLY A 869 -31.66 -18.92 -5.48
C GLY A 869 -32.60 -20.09 -5.23
N ASN A 870 -32.79 -20.43 -3.95
CA ASN A 870 -33.72 -21.48 -3.54
C ASN A 870 -35.18 -21.06 -3.74
N ASP A 871 -35.52 -19.79 -3.53
CA ASP A 871 -36.88 -19.29 -3.79
C ASP A 871 -37.29 -19.46 -5.25
N GLU A 872 -36.36 -19.19 -6.19
CA GLU A 872 -36.55 -19.45 -7.63
C GLU A 872 -36.68 -20.96 -7.90
N THR A 873 -35.74 -21.76 -7.38
CA THR A 873 -35.68 -23.21 -7.61
C THR A 873 -36.95 -23.93 -7.13
N PHE A 874 -37.52 -23.47 -6.02
CA PHE A 874 -38.74 -24.04 -5.44
C PHE A 874 -40.02 -23.30 -5.85
N GLY A 875 -39.97 -22.39 -6.83
CA GLY A 875 -41.14 -21.75 -7.41
C GLY A 875 -41.91 -20.84 -6.46
N SER A 876 -41.22 -20.18 -5.52
CA SER A 876 -41.86 -19.20 -4.63
C SER A 876 -42.38 -18.01 -5.43
N SER A 877 -43.61 -17.55 -5.11
CA SER A 877 -44.16 -16.38 -5.81
C SER A 877 -43.35 -15.13 -5.50
N THR A 878 -43.14 -14.26 -6.51
CA THR A 878 -42.43 -12.99 -6.35
C THR A 878 -43.07 -12.09 -5.30
N ALA A 879 -44.41 -12.07 -5.23
CA ALA A 879 -45.14 -11.32 -4.20
C ALA A 879 -44.83 -11.83 -2.78
N SER A 880 -44.74 -13.15 -2.59
CA SER A 880 -44.37 -13.75 -1.30
C SER A 880 -42.93 -13.37 -0.93
N VAL A 881 -41.98 -13.53 -1.86
CA VAL A 881 -40.55 -13.18 -1.64
C VAL A 881 -40.42 -11.71 -1.23
N GLN A 882 -41.03 -10.79 -1.98
CA GLN A 882 -41.04 -9.36 -1.66
C GLN A 882 -41.60 -9.09 -0.25
N ALA A 883 -42.76 -9.67 0.07
CA ALA A 883 -43.40 -9.49 1.37
C ALA A 883 -42.52 -9.99 2.52
N LYS A 884 -41.82 -11.11 2.34
CA LYS A 884 -40.93 -11.66 3.36
C LYS A 884 -39.65 -10.87 3.54
N VAL A 885 -38.99 -10.43 2.46
CA VAL A 885 -37.82 -9.55 2.56
C VAL A 885 -38.16 -8.30 3.37
N THR A 886 -39.33 -7.71 3.08
CA THR A 886 -39.86 -6.53 3.77
C THR A 886 -40.11 -6.82 5.27
N SER A 887 -40.86 -7.88 5.57
CA SER A 887 -41.23 -8.20 6.96
C SER A 887 -40.03 -8.61 7.81
N TRP A 888 -39.10 -9.39 7.25
CA TRP A 888 -37.87 -9.79 7.93
C TRP A 888 -36.96 -8.60 8.22
N GLY A 889 -36.72 -7.73 7.25
CA GLY A 889 -35.90 -6.53 7.44
C GLY A 889 -36.46 -5.60 8.52
N ASN A 890 -37.78 -5.40 8.53
CA ASN A 890 -38.47 -4.64 9.58
C ASN A 890 -38.33 -5.30 10.96
N ALA A 891 -38.45 -6.63 11.04
CA ALA A 891 -38.28 -7.36 12.30
C ALA A 891 -36.84 -7.23 12.85
N VAL A 892 -35.84 -7.33 11.97
CA VAL A 892 -34.43 -7.16 12.35
C VAL A 892 -34.15 -5.73 12.83
N HIS A 893 -34.66 -4.71 12.15
CA HIS A 893 -34.54 -3.31 12.59
C HIS A 893 -35.27 -3.02 13.90
N ALA A 894 -36.43 -3.65 14.14
CA ALA A 894 -37.15 -3.52 15.39
C ALA A 894 -36.37 -4.11 16.57
N ALA A 895 -35.72 -5.26 16.36
CA ALA A 895 -34.89 -5.91 17.38
C ALA A 895 -33.51 -5.25 17.54
N LEU A 896 -32.94 -4.71 16.46
CA LEU A 896 -31.61 -4.09 16.41
C LEU A 896 -31.70 -2.68 15.78
N PRO A 897 -32.06 -1.65 16.56
CA PRO A 897 -32.32 -0.30 16.04
C PRO A 897 -31.11 0.42 15.43
N ASN A 898 -29.89 -0.14 15.52
CA ASN A 898 -28.67 0.43 14.95
C ASN A 898 -28.03 -0.43 13.87
N VAL A 899 -28.58 -1.62 13.57
CA VAL A 899 -28.02 -2.49 12.54
C VAL A 899 -28.18 -1.87 11.16
N LYS A 900 -27.19 -2.12 10.30
CA LYS A 900 -27.21 -1.78 8.88
C LYS A 900 -27.44 -3.04 8.05
N LEU A 901 -28.38 -3.02 7.12
CA LEU A 901 -28.69 -4.15 6.25
C LEU A 901 -28.21 -3.89 4.83
N VAL A 902 -27.46 -4.84 4.27
CA VAL A 902 -27.11 -4.89 2.86
C VAL A 902 -27.74 -6.14 2.26
N ILE A 903 -28.75 -5.97 1.42
CA ILE A 903 -29.50 -7.08 0.82
C ILE A 903 -28.98 -7.32 -0.60
N VAL A 904 -28.49 -8.53 -0.85
CA VAL A 904 -27.93 -8.95 -2.12
C VAL A 904 -28.71 -10.18 -2.59
N PRO A 905 -29.45 -10.12 -3.71
CA PRO A 905 -30.03 -11.31 -4.30
C PRO A 905 -28.94 -12.34 -4.61
N ALA A 906 -29.22 -13.64 -4.44
CA ALA A 906 -28.29 -14.70 -4.81
C ALA A 906 -28.10 -14.74 -6.33
N TRP A 907 -26.91 -15.06 -6.83
CA TRP A 907 -26.63 -14.97 -8.27
C TRP A 907 -27.40 -15.94 -9.16
N THR A 908 -27.88 -17.05 -8.60
CA THR A 908 -28.71 -18.00 -9.31
C THR A 908 -30.17 -17.55 -9.43
N CYS A 909 -30.56 -16.43 -8.78
CA CYS A 909 -31.93 -15.96 -8.87
C CYS A 909 -32.27 -15.49 -10.29
N GLY A 910 -33.47 -15.86 -10.74
CA GLY A 910 -34.04 -15.36 -11.98
C GLY A 910 -34.35 -13.87 -11.87
N ALA A 911 -34.55 -13.20 -13.01
CA ALA A 911 -34.84 -11.77 -13.05
C ALA A 911 -36.08 -11.38 -12.20
N ALA A 912 -37.08 -12.26 -12.15
CA ALA A 912 -38.32 -12.06 -11.40
C ALA A 912 -38.09 -12.07 -9.88
N VAL A 913 -37.41 -13.08 -9.34
CA VAL A 913 -37.06 -13.17 -7.92
C VAL A 913 -36.06 -12.08 -7.52
N ASN A 914 -35.06 -11.78 -8.38
CA ASN A 914 -34.14 -10.65 -8.17
C ASN A 914 -34.92 -9.35 -7.94
N SER A 915 -35.84 -9.03 -8.86
CA SER A 915 -36.66 -7.82 -8.78
C SER A 915 -37.55 -7.79 -7.54
N ALA A 916 -38.11 -8.94 -7.14
CA ALA A 916 -38.92 -9.06 -5.93
C ALA A 916 -38.10 -8.79 -4.65
N ILE A 917 -36.86 -9.30 -4.58
CA ILE A 917 -35.96 -9.06 -3.44
C ILE A 917 -35.61 -7.58 -3.34
N LEU A 918 -35.25 -6.96 -4.46
CA LEU A 918 -34.92 -5.53 -4.51
C LEU A 918 -36.12 -4.66 -4.13
N ALA A 919 -37.32 -4.99 -4.62
CA ALA A 919 -38.57 -4.32 -4.25
C ALA A 919 -38.89 -4.48 -2.75
N GLY A 920 -38.62 -5.66 -2.18
CA GLY A 920 -38.81 -5.91 -0.76
C GLY A 920 -37.83 -5.11 0.11
N ALA A 921 -36.57 -5.03 -0.31
CA ALA A 921 -35.57 -4.19 0.36
C ALA A 921 -35.95 -2.70 0.35
N ALA A 922 -36.48 -2.20 -0.77
CA ALA A 922 -36.97 -0.83 -0.90
C ALA A 922 -38.24 -0.55 -0.06
N ALA A 923 -38.97 -1.59 0.34
CA ALA A 923 -40.17 -1.48 1.17
C ALA A 923 -39.89 -1.59 2.68
N ILE A 924 -38.64 -1.87 3.11
CA ILE A 924 -38.26 -1.85 4.52
C ILE A 924 -38.42 -0.41 5.06
N ALA A 925 -38.99 -0.25 6.25
CA ALA A 925 -39.41 1.06 6.76
C ALA A 925 -38.25 2.04 6.98
N ASP A 926 -37.09 1.54 7.44
CA ASP A 926 -35.91 2.37 7.69
C ASP A 926 -34.91 2.30 6.53
N GLN A 927 -35.19 3.11 5.50
CA GLN A 927 -34.32 3.25 4.33
C GLN A 927 -32.99 3.98 4.63
N ALA A 928 -32.81 4.58 5.81
CA ALA A 928 -31.52 5.17 6.20
C ALA A 928 -30.47 4.08 6.52
N ARG A 929 -30.93 2.88 6.88
CA ARG A 929 -30.08 1.76 7.32
C ARG A 929 -30.25 0.50 6.48
N VAL A 930 -30.89 0.59 5.30
CA VAL A 930 -30.95 -0.50 4.32
C VAL A 930 -30.38 -0.05 2.98
N ARG A 931 -29.57 -0.91 2.37
CA ARG A 931 -29.19 -0.80 0.96
C ARG A 931 -29.37 -2.15 0.29
N SER A 932 -29.68 -2.16 -0.99
CA SER A 932 -29.68 -3.36 -1.81
C SER A 932 -28.65 -3.26 -2.93
N ILE A 933 -28.06 -4.39 -3.30
CA ILE A 933 -27.11 -4.50 -4.40
C ILE A 933 -27.75 -5.38 -5.46
N ASP A 934 -28.11 -4.80 -6.59
CA ASP A 934 -28.53 -5.55 -7.76
C ASP A 934 -27.30 -6.05 -8.50
N ILE A 935 -27.05 -7.35 -8.37
CA ILE A 935 -25.91 -8.02 -8.99
C ILE A 935 -26.10 -8.23 -10.50
N ARG A 936 -27.34 -8.33 -10.98
CA ARG A 936 -27.66 -8.51 -12.41
C ARG A 936 -27.37 -7.26 -13.21
N THR A 937 -27.84 -6.09 -12.76
CA THR A 937 -27.56 -4.81 -13.47
C THR A 937 -26.11 -4.37 -13.41
N ARG A 938 -25.31 -4.97 -12.53
CA ARG A 938 -23.87 -4.73 -12.41
C ARG A 938 -23.02 -5.75 -13.14
N ASP A 939 -23.63 -6.70 -13.83
CA ASP A 939 -22.96 -7.81 -14.52
C ASP A 939 -22.05 -8.61 -13.57
N ILE A 940 -22.48 -8.70 -12.30
CA ILE A 940 -21.77 -9.46 -11.27
C ILE A 940 -22.32 -10.88 -11.31
N TYR A 941 -21.61 -11.74 -12.03
CA TYR A 941 -21.72 -13.19 -11.91
C TYR A 941 -23.15 -13.70 -12.12
N THR A 942 -23.63 -13.85 -13.34
CA THR A 942 -24.99 -14.34 -13.59
C THR A 942 -24.98 -15.70 -14.28
N ASN A 943 -25.99 -16.54 -13.97
CA ASN A 943 -26.15 -17.85 -14.61
C ASN A 943 -26.46 -17.75 -16.13
N ASP A 944 -26.89 -16.58 -16.61
CA ASP A 944 -27.25 -16.30 -17.99
C ASP A 944 -26.12 -15.62 -18.81
N GLY A 945 -24.89 -15.50 -18.25
CA GLY A 945 -23.75 -14.80 -18.87
C GLY A 945 -22.39 -15.49 -18.66
N THR A 946 -21.33 -14.71 -18.38
CA THR A 946 -19.91 -15.13 -18.25
C THR A 946 -19.61 -16.09 -17.10
N GLY A 947 -20.63 -16.70 -16.48
CA GLY A 947 -20.55 -17.48 -15.25
C GLY A 947 -20.22 -18.96 -15.44
N GLU A 948 -20.28 -19.51 -16.66
CA GLU A 948 -20.08 -20.95 -16.89
C GLU A 948 -18.70 -21.45 -16.41
N ASP A 949 -17.64 -20.67 -16.67
CA ASP A 949 -16.26 -21.00 -16.25
C ASP A 949 -16.06 -21.03 -14.73
N PHE A 950 -17.03 -20.52 -13.98
CA PHE A 950 -16.93 -20.37 -12.55
C PHE A 950 -17.87 -21.30 -11.77
N ARG A 951 -18.73 -22.06 -12.47
CA ARG A 951 -19.58 -23.08 -11.85
C ARG A 951 -18.74 -24.25 -11.33
N SER A 952 -19.23 -24.88 -10.28
CA SER A 952 -18.71 -26.16 -9.82
C SER A 952 -19.25 -27.30 -10.66
N THR A 953 -18.78 -28.52 -10.37
CA THR A 953 -19.16 -29.75 -11.06
C THR A 953 -20.64 -30.15 -10.90
N ASP A 954 -21.41 -29.47 -10.05
CA ASP A 954 -22.85 -29.68 -9.90
C ASP A 954 -23.71 -28.66 -10.67
N ASP A 955 -23.08 -27.84 -11.52
CA ASP A 955 -23.69 -26.81 -12.38
C ASP A 955 -24.59 -25.77 -11.67
N ASN A 956 -24.66 -25.80 -10.33
CA ASN A 956 -25.57 -24.99 -9.54
C ASN A 956 -24.86 -24.08 -8.54
N HIS A 957 -23.74 -24.53 -7.97
CA HIS A 957 -22.91 -23.69 -7.10
C HIS A 957 -21.68 -23.18 -7.86
N PRO A 958 -20.98 -22.16 -7.36
CA PRO A 958 -19.71 -21.72 -7.86
C PRO A 958 -18.65 -22.68 -7.36
N GLY A 959 -17.73 -23.04 -8.24
CA GLY A 959 -16.47 -23.64 -7.83
C GLY A 959 -15.62 -22.61 -7.09
N GLN A 960 -14.41 -23.01 -6.71
CA GLN A 960 -13.48 -22.10 -6.05
C GLN A 960 -13.23 -20.79 -6.82
N PRO A 961 -12.98 -20.80 -8.15
CA PRO A 961 -12.82 -19.56 -8.91
C PRO A 961 -14.04 -18.64 -8.84
N GLY A 962 -15.25 -19.21 -8.83
CA GLY A 962 -16.50 -18.44 -8.71
C GLY A 962 -16.68 -17.81 -7.34
N MET A 963 -16.28 -18.51 -6.28
CA MET A 963 -16.27 -17.96 -4.91
C MET A 963 -15.31 -16.77 -4.79
N ASP A 964 -14.11 -16.90 -5.36
CA ASP A 964 -13.10 -15.84 -5.39
C ASP A 964 -13.60 -14.60 -6.15
N TYR A 965 -14.14 -14.83 -7.34
CA TYR A 965 -14.71 -13.78 -8.19
C TYR A 965 -15.86 -13.06 -7.50
N LEU A 966 -16.82 -13.80 -6.95
CA LEU A 966 -17.99 -13.23 -6.28
C LEU A 966 -17.58 -12.33 -5.11
N ALA A 967 -16.65 -12.80 -4.27
CA ALA A 967 -16.13 -11.99 -3.16
C ALA A 967 -15.46 -10.71 -3.68
N GLN A 968 -14.70 -10.81 -4.77
CA GLN A 968 -14.02 -9.66 -5.38
C GLN A 968 -14.99 -8.64 -5.98
N ALA A 969 -15.96 -9.12 -6.75
CA ALA A 969 -16.90 -8.29 -7.46
C ALA A 969 -17.86 -7.58 -6.51
N VAL A 970 -18.32 -8.25 -5.45
CA VAL A 970 -19.33 -7.70 -4.52
C VAL A 970 -18.72 -6.78 -3.45
N ALA A 971 -17.45 -6.99 -3.06
CA ALA A 971 -16.77 -6.17 -2.03
C ALA A 971 -16.89 -4.64 -2.22
N PRO A 972 -16.58 -4.03 -3.38
CA PRO A 972 -16.72 -2.58 -3.56
C PRO A 972 -18.15 -2.07 -3.32
N PHE A 973 -19.16 -2.85 -3.69
CA PHE A 973 -20.56 -2.45 -3.58
C PHE A 973 -21.08 -2.57 -2.16
N VAL A 974 -20.71 -3.64 -1.44
CA VAL A 974 -21.04 -3.78 -0.01
C VAL A 974 -20.38 -2.66 0.79
N ALA A 975 -19.13 -2.36 0.49
CA ALA A 975 -18.41 -1.26 1.08
C ALA A 975 -19.09 0.11 0.88
N ALA A 976 -19.44 0.42 -0.37
CA ALA A 976 -20.14 1.67 -0.70
C ALA A 976 -21.49 1.75 0.01
N ALA A 977 -22.27 0.67 -0.02
CA ALA A 977 -23.56 0.57 0.64
C ALA A 977 -23.46 0.85 2.15
N VAL A 978 -22.48 0.26 2.83
CA VAL A 978 -22.28 0.52 4.27
C VAL A 978 -21.80 1.94 4.52
N GLN A 979 -20.93 2.48 3.67
CA GLN A 979 -20.45 3.86 3.79
C GLN A 979 -21.58 4.88 3.63
N GLU A 980 -22.59 4.61 2.80
CA GLU A 980 -23.76 5.50 2.63
C GLU A 980 -24.71 5.50 3.85
N MET A 981 -24.59 4.52 4.75
CA MET A 981 -25.41 4.37 5.95
C MET A 981 -24.68 4.85 7.24
N VAL A 982 -23.42 5.28 7.11
CA VAL A 982 -22.62 5.91 8.18
C VAL A 982 -22.59 7.40 7.96
#